data_AF-A0A6S7HNA7-F1
#
_entry.id   AF-A0A6S7HNA7-F1
#
_cell.length_a   1.000
_cell.length_b   1.000
_cell.length_c   1.000
_cell.angle_alpha   90.00
_cell.angle_beta   90.00
_cell.angle_gamma   90.00
#
_symmetry.space_group_name_H-M   'P 1'
#
loop_
_entity.id
_entity.type
_entity.pdbx_description
1 polymer ?
#
loop_
_entity_poly.entity_id
_entity_poly.type
_entity_poly.pdbx_seq_one_letter_code
_entity_poly.pdbx_strand_id
1 'polypeptide(L)'
;DFNLPAIDWSLDQPTPATNGGQLEESFCDLVADSFLQQFISGSTHIDGNKLDLLLCNCPEIIKNVSSLPPEQLTFPTDHNIIEFEVQHSFRRANPVTRTVFDYKRGNFDELRSYLTRKPCETISSDDINECWSQWKEWFLNAVQKYIPVKKVKDKNSPPWIDGEVRYHIRKKYAALKKYRKTRTDYRKRKLREISQTIKYLVRTKHRDYLLKIKESFRSNPKLFWSYHKAVFHHRSTQNAVISHNGIVAKTPTEKAELFNSYFSSVFQPSTTNQATNSRNSRLPTDSQLSEITLDVEEVVSSLLNLNVSKASGPDGIPARLLKECSHQIAPSLCTLYNHSLRSGHIPSEWKSADVTPVHKKNSKEPAVNYRPISLLPIISKTLERCIYWRFYDHVVNLISPSQYGFLRSRSCVTQLLSAFHSIGQDLDKNTQTDVLYLDFAKAFDSVDRNILLDKLRSYGVTGSVLDWFADYLNGRTQRVVVDGVASAWSSVTSGVPQGSILGPVLFIIFINDLPDIIHNGTEIALFADDTKIHRHIISTRDCESLQHSLVKLHLWSMKNNLFFNASKCKVLTVTQKKTPIIYEYTLGTEKLTWVDHEKDLDMNTRRTLYLSLVKSQLLYALEVWSPVNNVQLSRQVEKVQRRATKWILMNREMPYKERLSSLNLLPLSYDREMKDLTFFYKALFGFINVNLSNYVSFVSHGRTRLSLSSEYILQNPLCKTTTFQSSYYNRIVNICNTVSQEVSLDSFSRPSSFKCYLKQKYSNLVMNSIYDADVSCTWSLTRDCPCHRS
;
A
#
# COMPACT_ATOMS: atom_id res chain seq x y z
N ASP A 1 10.48 -28.85 18.69
CA ASP A 1 10.38 -29.98 19.60
C ASP A 1 11.35 -29.67 20.73
N PHE A 2 10.87 -29.46 21.95
CA PHE A 2 11.71 -29.05 23.09
C PHE A 2 12.31 -30.28 23.76
N ASN A 3 12.96 -31.13 22.98
CA ASN A 3 13.64 -32.32 23.46
C ASN A 3 14.98 -31.93 24.11
N LEU A 4 14.88 -31.33 25.30
CA LEU A 4 16.00 -30.89 26.13
C LEU A 4 16.07 -31.79 27.37
N PRO A 5 16.51 -33.06 27.22
CA PRO A 5 16.46 -34.04 28.31
C PRO A 5 17.42 -33.72 29.45
N ALA A 6 18.39 -32.84 29.21
CA ALA A 6 19.37 -32.37 30.18
C ALA A 6 18.91 -31.14 30.99
N ILE A 7 17.61 -30.80 30.99
CA ILE A 7 17.04 -29.77 31.87
C ILE A 7 16.28 -30.43 33.01
N ASP A 8 16.69 -30.14 34.24
CA ASP A 8 15.89 -30.42 35.43
C ASP A 8 14.83 -29.32 35.61
N TRP A 9 13.64 -29.58 35.09
CA TRP A 9 12.48 -28.72 35.21
C TRP A 9 11.92 -28.57 36.63
N SER A 10 12.43 -29.32 37.62
CA SER A 10 12.06 -29.11 39.02
C SER A 10 12.91 -28.02 39.68
N LEU A 11 14.10 -27.78 39.15
CA LEU A 11 15.06 -26.78 39.60
C LEU A 11 15.24 -25.63 38.58
N ASP A 12 14.56 -25.72 37.42
CA ASP A 12 14.72 -24.85 36.25
C ASP A 12 16.19 -24.65 35.84
N GLN A 13 16.99 -25.72 35.93
CA GLN A 13 18.43 -25.70 35.68
C GLN A 13 18.89 -26.87 34.81
N PRO A 14 19.98 -26.71 34.04
CA PRO A 14 20.60 -27.83 33.34
C PRO A 14 21.16 -28.87 34.33
N THR A 15 20.98 -30.16 34.05
CA THR A 15 21.56 -31.25 34.85
C THR A 15 23.09 -31.31 34.68
N PRO A 16 23.85 -31.50 35.78
CA PRO A 16 25.31 -31.56 35.71
C PRO A 16 25.81 -32.94 35.26
N ALA A 17 25.69 -33.26 33.97
CA ALA A 17 26.46 -34.35 33.35
C ALA A 17 26.40 -34.30 31.81
N THR A 18 27.59 -34.45 31.20
CA THR A 18 27.91 -34.68 29.78
C THR A 18 27.94 -33.46 28.85
N ASN A 19 29.09 -33.29 28.18
CA ASN A 19 29.43 -32.26 27.20
C ASN A 19 28.30 -32.01 26.18
N GLY A 20 27.59 -30.88 26.33
CA GLY A 20 26.54 -30.47 25.39
C GLY A 20 25.60 -29.33 25.83
N GLY A 21 25.71 -28.75 27.04
CA GLY A 21 24.65 -27.94 27.66
C GLY A 21 24.49 -26.47 27.26
N GLN A 22 25.18 -25.96 26.23
CA GLN A 22 25.13 -24.51 25.92
C GLN A 22 23.73 -24.06 25.43
N LEU A 23 22.98 -24.96 24.80
CA LEU A 23 21.61 -24.71 24.34
C LEU A 23 20.61 -24.71 25.51
N GLU A 24 20.73 -25.69 26.40
CA GLU A 24 19.90 -25.85 27.60
C GLU A 24 20.12 -24.69 28.58
N GLU A 25 21.37 -24.27 28.77
CA GLU A 25 21.74 -23.11 29.58
C GLU A 25 21.14 -21.82 28.99
N SER A 26 21.38 -21.55 27.70
CA SER A 26 20.78 -20.40 27.00
C SER A 26 19.25 -20.40 27.03
N PHE A 27 18.63 -21.58 27.02
CA PHE A 27 17.18 -21.71 27.09
C PHE A 27 16.65 -21.46 28.50
N CYS A 28 17.32 -21.97 29.54
CA CYS A 28 16.99 -21.67 30.94
C CYS A 28 17.16 -20.18 31.24
N ASP A 29 18.25 -19.56 30.77
CA ASP A 29 18.48 -18.12 30.87
C ASP A 29 17.34 -17.32 30.22
N LEU A 30 16.92 -17.70 29.01
CA LEU A 30 15.81 -17.03 28.31
C LEU A 30 14.48 -17.16 29.06
N VAL A 31 14.20 -18.33 29.66
CA VAL A 31 13.01 -18.57 30.47
C VAL A 31 13.04 -17.71 31.73
N ALA A 32 14.19 -17.66 32.42
CA ALA A 32 14.42 -16.87 33.62
C ALA A 32 14.33 -15.35 33.35
N ASP A 33 15.04 -14.84 32.33
CA ASP A 33 15.04 -13.44 31.92
C ASP A 33 13.64 -12.95 31.52
N SER A 34 12.80 -13.86 31.02
CA SER A 34 11.42 -13.59 30.62
C SER A 34 10.42 -13.75 31.77
N PHE A 35 10.87 -14.07 32.99
CA PHE A 35 10.05 -14.39 34.16
C PHE A 35 8.99 -15.48 33.88
N LEU A 36 9.34 -16.45 33.04
CA LEU A 36 8.45 -17.53 32.65
C LEU A 36 8.60 -18.71 33.61
N GLN A 37 7.49 -19.25 34.10
CA GLN A 37 7.46 -20.46 34.91
C GLN A 37 6.92 -21.64 34.11
N GLN A 38 7.53 -22.81 34.26
CA GLN A 38 7.02 -24.07 33.70
C GLN A 38 5.97 -24.71 34.62
N PHE A 39 4.83 -25.12 34.05
CA PHE A 39 3.70 -25.69 34.81
C PHE A 39 3.54 -27.21 34.66
N ILE A 40 4.21 -27.84 33.69
CA ILE A 40 4.10 -29.28 33.46
C ILE A 40 5.11 -30.03 34.35
N SER A 41 4.61 -30.83 35.30
CA SER A 41 5.44 -31.58 36.24
C SER A 41 5.99 -32.90 35.68
N GLY A 42 5.19 -33.65 34.92
CA GLY A 42 5.51 -34.99 34.42
C GLY A 42 5.98 -35.07 32.96
N SER A 43 6.29 -36.29 32.49
CA SER A 43 6.57 -36.54 31.09
C SER A 43 5.37 -36.22 30.20
N THR A 44 5.63 -35.77 28.97
CA THR A 44 4.59 -35.54 27.96
C THR A 44 4.65 -36.53 26.82
N HIS A 45 5.61 -37.46 26.85
CA HIS A 45 5.78 -38.56 25.90
C HIS A 45 5.78 -39.90 26.64
N ILE A 46 5.32 -40.97 25.97
CA ILE A 46 5.33 -42.35 26.50
C ILE A 46 6.72 -42.85 26.88
N ASP A 47 7.76 -42.36 26.20
CA ASP A 47 9.17 -42.70 26.48
C ASP A 47 9.75 -41.97 27.69
N GLY A 48 8.93 -41.24 28.46
CA GLY A 48 9.36 -40.54 29.69
C GLY A 48 9.93 -39.14 29.47
N ASN A 49 10.05 -38.68 28.23
CA ASN A 49 10.54 -37.33 27.92
C ASN A 49 9.46 -36.25 28.11
N LYS A 50 9.88 -35.03 28.49
CA LYS A 50 9.03 -33.82 28.58
C LYS A 50 9.27 -32.96 27.33
N LEU A 51 8.46 -33.17 26.29
CA LEU A 51 8.59 -32.53 24.98
C LEU A 51 7.70 -31.28 24.82
N ASP A 52 6.59 -31.27 25.54
CA ASP A 52 5.60 -30.20 25.54
C ASP A 52 5.75 -29.38 26.82
N LEU A 53 5.85 -28.06 26.66
CA LEU A 53 6.12 -27.10 27.73
C LEU A 53 4.95 -26.12 27.87
N LEU A 54 4.56 -25.79 29.10
CA LEU A 54 3.60 -24.73 29.43
C LEU A 54 4.33 -23.65 30.23
N LEU A 55 4.79 -22.61 29.53
CA LEU A 55 5.51 -21.48 30.12
C LEU A 55 4.57 -20.27 30.28
N CYS A 56 4.50 -19.68 31.47
CA CYS A 56 3.68 -18.49 31.75
C CYS A 56 4.35 -17.56 32.77
N ASN A 57 4.26 -16.25 32.56
CA ASN A 57 4.76 -15.21 33.47
C ASN A 57 3.68 -14.68 34.43
N CYS A 58 2.50 -15.29 34.46
CA CYS A 58 1.38 -14.94 35.33
C CYS A 58 0.79 -16.22 35.93
N PRO A 59 1.45 -16.87 36.90
CA PRO A 59 1.06 -18.19 37.42
C PRO A 59 -0.39 -18.27 37.89
N GLU A 60 -0.88 -17.15 38.42
CA GLU A 60 -2.25 -16.96 38.92
C GLU A 60 -3.34 -17.36 37.92
N ILE A 61 -3.08 -17.18 36.60
CA ILE A 61 -4.09 -17.39 35.56
C ILE A 61 -4.17 -18.84 35.09
N ILE A 62 -3.19 -19.69 35.41
CA ILE A 62 -3.17 -21.10 35.00
C ILE A 62 -3.66 -21.96 36.17
N LYS A 63 -4.68 -22.78 35.95
CA LYS A 63 -5.26 -23.71 36.93
C LYS A 63 -5.41 -25.11 36.35
N ASN A 64 -5.57 -26.10 37.22
CA ASN A 64 -5.99 -27.46 36.85
C ASN A 64 -5.12 -28.10 35.75
N VAL A 65 -3.79 -27.92 35.83
CA VAL A 65 -2.85 -28.55 34.91
C VAL A 65 -2.82 -30.05 35.18
N SER A 66 -3.14 -30.84 34.15
CA SER A 66 -3.19 -32.29 34.21
C SER A 66 -2.61 -32.89 32.94
N SER A 67 -2.00 -34.07 33.07
CA SER A 67 -1.45 -34.84 31.97
C SER A 67 -2.28 -36.12 31.80
N LEU A 68 -2.89 -36.27 30.63
CA LEU A 68 -3.74 -37.40 30.28
C LEU A 68 -2.95 -38.35 29.36
N PRO A 69 -2.59 -39.54 29.84
CA PRO A 69 -1.73 -40.43 29.09
C PRO A 69 -2.48 -41.11 27.93
N PRO A 70 -1.79 -41.50 26.83
CA PRO A 70 -2.39 -42.09 25.63
C PRO A 70 -3.37 -43.22 25.85
N GLU A 71 -3.19 -44.03 26.90
CA GLU A 71 -4.09 -45.14 27.23
C GLU A 71 -5.49 -44.65 27.61
N GLN A 72 -5.61 -43.39 28.07
CA GLN A 72 -6.88 -42.74 28.39
C GLN A 72 -7.48 -41.97 27.19
N LEU A 73 -6.77 -41.91 26.06
CA LEU A 73 -7.13 -41.12 24.90
C LEU A 73 -7.82 -41.93 23.81
N THR A 74 -8.63 -41.24 23.01
CA THR A 74 -9.49 -41.88 21.98
C THR A 74 -8.89 -41.90 20.57
N PHE A 75 -7.65 -41.44 20.42
CA PHE A 75 -6.91 -41.37 19.16
C PHE A 75 -5.45 -41.79 19.38
N PRO A 76 -4.79 -42.40 18.38
CA PRO A 76 -3.40 -42.86 18.52
C PRO A 76 -2.48 -41.64 18.61
N THR A 77 -1.75 -41.54 19.71
CA THR A 77 -0.76 -40.51 20.01
C THR A 77 0.27 -41.13 20.96
N ASP A 78 1.51 -40.75 20.80
CA ASP A 78 2.67 -41.04 21.65
C ASP A 78 2.91 -39.92 22.69
N HIS A 79 2.20 -38.79 22.55
CA HIS A 79 2.15 -37.72 23.55
C HIS A 79 0.97 -37.84 24.53
N ASN A 80 1.23 -37.54 25.80
CA ASN A 80 0.23 -37.24 26.82
C ASN A 80 -0.46 -35.91 26.47
N ILE A 81 -1.79 -35.84 26.57
CA ILE A 81 -2.50 -34.57 26.42
C ILE A 81 -2.35 -33.76 27.70
N ILE A 82 -1.85 -32.54 27.56
CA ILE A 82 -1.84 -31.57 28.66
C ILE A 82 -3.16 -30.77 28.63
N GLU A 83 -3.94 -30.88 29.69
CA GLU A 83 -5.15 -30.07 29.91
C GLU A 83 -4.88 -29.08 31.04
N PHE A 84 -5.27 -27.83 30.84
CA PHE A 84 -5.18 -26.78 31.85
C PHE A 84 -6.25 -25.72 31.58
N GLU A 85 -6.61 -25.01 32.63
CA GLU A 85 -7.57 -23.91 32.58
C GLU A 85 -6.84 -22.57 32.62
N VAL A 86 -7.25 -21.65 31.75
CA VAL A 86 -6.77 -20.27 31.78
C VAL A 86 -7.89 -19.39 32.34
N GLN A 87 -7.70 -18.91 33.57
CA GLN A 87 -8.61 -18.01 34.27
C GLN A 87 -8.49 -16.59 33.70
N HIS A 88 -9.05 -16.39 32.50
CA HIS A 88 -9.08 -15.08 31.85
C HIS A 88 -10.41 -14.85 31.13
N SER A 89 -11.04 -13.71 31.37
CA SER A 89 -12.28 -13.34 30.70
C SER A 89 -11.99 -12.68 29.34
N PHE A 90 -12.25 -13.39 28.24
CA PHE A 90 -12.18 -12.80 26.91
C PHE A 90 -13.57 -12.35 26.44
N ARG A 91 -13.74 -11.06 26.13
CA ARG A 91 -14.91 -10.61 25.35
C ARG A 91 -14.65 -10.88 23.88
N ARG A 92 -15.19 -12.00 23.37
CA ARG A 92 -15.17 -12.26 21.92
C ARG A 92 -16.11 -11.25 21.25
N ALA A 93 -15.58 -10.41 20.36
CA ALA A 93 -16.40 -9.49 19.59
C ALA A 93 -17.49 -10.27 18.83
N ASN A 94 -18.74 -9.85 19.00
CA ASN A 94 -19.87 -10.46 18.31
C ASN A 94 -19.73 -10.21 16.80
N PRO A 95 -19.94 -11.23 15.94
CA PRO A 95 -19.91 -11.01 14.50
C PRO A 95 -20.99 -10.01 14.09
N VAL A 96 -20.57 -8.91 13.45
CA VAL A 96 -21.50 -7.91 12.92
C VAL A 96 -22.34 -8.56 11.82
N THR A 97 -23.66 -8.39 11.92
CA THR A 97 -24.62 -8.83 10.89
C THR A 97 -25.04 -7.62 10.08
N ARG A 98 -24.88 -7.69 8.75
CA ARG A 98 -25.28 -6.62 7.83
C ARG A 98 -26.29 -7.12 6.81
N THR A 99 -27.23 -6.26 6.44
CA THR A 99 -28.13 -6.48 5.31
C THR A 99 -27.46 -5.99 4.04
N VAL A 100 -27.44 -6.82 3.00
CA VAL A 100 -26.85 -6.49 1.70
C VAL A 100 -27.78 -6.94 0.57
N PHE A 101 -27.76 -6.24 -0.56
CA PHE A 101 -28.46 -6.71 -1.76
C PHE A 101 -27.90 -8.05 -2.25
N ASP A 102 -28.79 -8.97 -2.60
CA ASP A 102 -28.45 -10.24 -3.21
C ASP A 102 -28.49 -10.14 -4.73
N TYR A 103 -27.48 -9.47 -5.29
CA TYR A 103 -27.35 -9.28 -6.74
C TYR A 103 -27.36 -10.59 -7.55
N LYS A 104 -27.11 -11.76 -6.93
CA LYS A 104 -27.19 -13.04 -7.64
C LYS A 104 -28.61 -13.52 -7.90
N ARG A 105 -29.56 -13.08 -7.06
CA ARG A 105 -30.98 -13.44 -7.15
C ARG A 105 -31.85 -12.28 -7.63
N GLY A 106 -31.25 -11.12 -7.88
CA GLY A 106 -31.96 -9.95 -8.40
C GLY A 106 -32.28 -10.09 -9.89
N ASN A 107 -33.49 -9.69 -10.28
CA ASN A 107 -33.92 -9.64 -11.66
C ASN A 107 -33.63 -8.25 -12.25
N PHE A 108 -32.44 -8.09 -12.83
CA PHE A 108 -32.04 -6.80 -13.41
C PHE A 108 -32.77 -6.48 -14.71
N ASP A 109 -33.22 -7.49 -15.46
CA ASP A 109 -33.92 -7.28 -16.73
C ASP A 109 -35.30 -6.65 -16.46
N GLU A 110 -36.06 -7.20 -15.52
CA GLU A 110 -37.33 -6.61 -15.08
C GLU A 110 -37.16 -5.26 -14.41
N LEU A 111 -36.08 -5.06 -13.63
CA LEU A 111 -35.76 -3.75 -13.06
C LEU A 111 -35.58 -2.70 -14.17
N ARG A 112 -34.78 -2.99 -15.20
CA ARG A 112 -34.58 -2.06 -16.32
C ARG A 112 -35.88 -1.84 -17.09
N SER A 113 -36.62 -2.90 -17.40
CA SER A 113 -37.91 -2.81 -18.07
C SER A 113 -38.95 -2.01 -17.29
N TYR A 114 -38.94 -2.08 -15.96
CA TYR A 114 -39.80 -1.27 -15.10
C TYR A 114 -39.40 0.21 -15.16
N LEU A 115 -38.12 0.52 -14.99
CA LEU A 115 -37.60 1.90 -15.01
C LEU A 115 -37.83 2.56 -16.39
N THR A 116 -37.74 1.80 -17.48
CA THR A 116 -38.06 2.31 -18.84
C THR A 116 -39.54 2.59 -19.02
N ARG A 117 -40.43 1.71 -18.54
CA ARG A 117 -41.89 1.85 -18.72
C ARG A 117 -42.51 2.91 -17.83
N LYS A 118 -41.93 3.13 -16.66
CA LYS A 118 -42.35 4.14 -15.69
C LYS A 118 -41.17 5.07 -15.41
N PRO A 119 -40.81 5.95 -16.36
CA PRO A 119 -39.77 6.94 -16.13
C PRO A 119 -40.18 7.87 -14.99
N CYS A 120 -39.21 8.49 -14.34
CA CYS A 120 -39.48 9.51 -13.32
C CYS A 120 -39.95 10.80 -14.01
N GLU A 121 -41.26 11.01 -14.08
CA GLU A 121 -41.89 12.14 -14.79
C GLU A 121 -42.02 13.41 -13.93
N THR A 122 -41.97 13.28 -12.60
CA THR A 122 -42.20 14.37 -11.64
C THR A 122 -40.90 14.94 -11.08
N ILE A 123 -40.30 15.87 -11.81
CA ILE A 123 -39.48 16.93 -11.23
C ILE A 123 -40.29 18.22 -11.43
N SER A 124 -41.44 18.28 -10.78
CA SER A 124 -42.44 19.36 -10.95
C SER A 124 -42.41 20.38 -9.81
N SER A 125 -41.58 20.16 -8.80
CA SER A 125 -41.37 21.06 -7.67
C SER A 125 -40.20 22.00 -7.94
N ASP A 126 -40.29 23.23 -7.47
CA ASP A 126 -39.16 24.16 -7.47
C ASP A 126 -38.11 23.78 -6.42
N ASP A 127 -38.49 23.05 -5.35
CA ASP A 127 -37.57 22.60 -4.30
C ASP A 127 -36.77 21.36 -4.72
N ILE A 128 -35.46 21.56 -4.87
CA ILE A 128 -34.51 20.51 -5.22
C ILE A 128 -34.50 19.32 -4.24
N ASN A 129 -34.83 19.54 -2.96
CA ASN A 129 -34.90 18.48 -1.96
C ASN A 129 -36.10 17.55 -2.18
N GLU A 130 -37.23 18.13 -2.58
CA GLU A 130 -38.43 17.37 -2.91
C GLU A 130 -38.21 16.56 -4.19
N CYS A 131 -37.65 17.18 -5.24
CA CYS A 131 -37.28 16.51 -6.48
C CYS A 131 -36.35 15.30 -6.22
N TRP A 132 -35.34 15.47 -5.38
CA TRP A 132 -34.44 14.38 -4.99
C TRP A 132 -35.19 13.28 -4.23
N SER A 133 -36.04 13.65 -3.28
CA SER A 133 -36.79 12.68 -2.47
C SER A 133 -37.71 11.81 -3.33
N GLN A 134 -38.45 12.43 -4.25
CA GLN A 134 -39.30 11.74 -5.22
C GLN A 134 -38.49 10.80 -6.12
N TRP A 135 -37.36 11.28 -6.66
CA TRP A 135 -36.48 10.46 -7.50
C TRP A 135 -35.92 9.25 -6.72
N LYS A 136 -35.45 9.48 -5.50
CA LYS A 136 -34.86 8.44 -4.63
C LYS A 136 -35.90 7.37 -4.28
N GLU A 137 -37.11 7.79 -3.92
CA GLU A 137 -38.21 6.87 -3.60
C GLU A 137 -38.60 6.03 -4.82
N TRP A 138 -38.78 6.65 -5.99
CA TRP A 138 -39.07 5.96 -7.24
C TRP A 138 -38.03 4.87 -7.54
N PHE A 139 -36.74 5.22 -7.47
CA PHE A 139 -35.65 4.29 -7.76
C PHE A 139 -35.57 3.17 -6.72
N LEU A 140 -35.63 3.49 -5.42
CA LEU A 140 -35.52 2.49 -4.35
C LEU A 140 -36.72 1.55 -4.32
N ASN A 141 -37.94 2.03 -4.60
CA ASN A 141 -39.12 1.18 -4.70
C ASN A 141 -39.00 0.17 -5.84
N ALA A 142 -38.47 0.59 -7.00
CA ALA A 142 -38.16 -0.33 -8.10
C ALA A 142 -37.09 -1.36 -7.69
N VAL A 143 -36.01 -0.91 -7.06
CA VAL A 143 -34.93 -1.79 -6.58
C VAL A 143 -35.45 -2.82 -5.58
N GLN A 144 -36.23 -2.42 -4.57
CA GLN A 144 -36.75 -3.32 -3.55
C GLN A 144 -37.68 -4.39 -4.12
N LYS A 145 -38.44 -4.05 -5.18
CA LYS A 145 -39.33 -4.97 -5.87
C LYS A 145 -38.59 -6.08 -6.62
N TYR A 146 -37.45 -5.76 -7.24
CA TYR A 146 -36.76 -6.68 -8.17
C TYR A 146 -35.43 -7.23 -7.65
N ILE A 147 -34.82 -6.60 -6.64
CA ILE A 147 -33.53 -6.98 -6.07
C ILE A 147 -33.70 -7.36 -4.60
N PRO A 148 -33.68 -8.66 -4.25
CA PRO A 148 -33.87 -9.10 -2.88
C PRO A 148 -32.68 -8.73 -2.00
N VAL A 149 -32.92 -8.61 -0.69
CA VAL A 149 -31.87 -8.39 0.33
C VAL A 149 -31.59 -9.67 1.12
N LYS A 150 -30.36 -9.82 1.61
CA LYS A 150 -29.95 -10.92 2.49
C LYS A 150 -29.12 -10.42 3.67
N LYS A 151 -29.22 -11.13 4.80
CA LYS A 151 -28.36 -10.90 5.96
C LYS A 151 -27.06 -11.68 5.83
N VAL A 152 -25.92 -11.00 5.97
CA VAL A 152 -24.59 -11.59 5.93
C VAL A 152 -23.90 -11.30 7.25
N LYS A 153 -23.33 -12.35 7.87
CA LYS A 153 -22.45 -12.23 9.03
C LYS A 153 -21.01 -12.11 8.58
N ASP A 154 -20.24 -11.25 9.21
CA ASP A 154 -18.81 -11.17 8.92
C ASP A 154 -18.12 -12.50 9.25
N LYS A 155 -17.41 -13.02 8.26
CA LYS A 155 -16.73 -14.30 8.34
C LYS A 155 -15.31 -14.06 8.83
N ASN A 156 -14.99 -14.58 10.00
CA ASN A 156 -13.61 -14.67 10.51
C ASN A 156 -12.85 -15.87 9.97
N SER A 157 -13.38 -16.55 8.95
CA SER A 157 -12.75 -17.71 8.31
C SER A 157 -12.05 -17.29 7.00
N PRO A 158 -10.89 -17.88 6.67
CA PRO A 158 -10.24 -17.65 5.39
C PRO A 158 -11.15 -17.93 4.17
N PRO A 159 -10.91 -17.29 3.01
CA PRO A 159 -11.78 -17.41 1.83
C PRO A 159 -11.98 -18.83 1.31
N TRP A 160 -10.98 -19.71 1.44
CA TRP A 160 -11.04 -21.12 1.02
C TRP A 160 -11.84 -22.01 2.00
N ILE A 161 -12.24 -21.50 3.16
CA ILE A 161 -13.15 -22.16 4.10
C ILE A 161 -14.59 -21.74 3.77
N ASP A 162 -15.08 -22.28 2.66
CA ASP A 162 -16.37 -21.91 2.10
C ASP A 162 -17.56 -22.67 2.74
N GLY A 163 -18.72 -22.69 2.07
CA GLY A 163 -19.91 -23.35 2.59
C GLY A 163 -19.75 -24.86 2.74
N GLU A 164 -19.08 -25.50 1.80
CA GLU A 164 -18.88 -26.95 1.75
C GLU A 164 -17.91 -27.40 2.86
N VAL A 165 -16.77 -26.72 3.01
CA VAL A 165 -15.81 -27.03 4.08
C VAL A 165 -16.49 -26.91 5.45
N ARG A 166 -17.29 -25.84 5.65
CA ARG A 166 -18.05 -25.65 6.89
C ARG A 166 -19.12 -26.71 7.12
N TYR A 167 -19.78 -27.18 6.07
CA TYR A 167 -20.72 -28.29 6.16
C TYR A 167 -20.02 -29.55 6.68
N HIS A 168 -18.85 -29.91 6.13
CA HIS A 168 -18.08 -31.04 6.62
C HIS A 168 -17.54 -30.84 8.03
N ILE A 169 -17.11 -29.63 8.41
CA ILE A 169 -16.73 -29.31 9.80
C ILE A 169 -17.91 -29.54 10.76
N ARG A 170 -19.12 -29.07 10.43
CA ARG A 170 -20.32 -29.35 11.24
C ARG A 170 -20.61 -30.85 11.33
N LYS A 171 -20.46 -31.58 10.21
CA LYS A 171 -20.61 -33.04 10.16
C LYS A 171 -19.59 -33.74 11.06
N LYS A 172 -18.35 -33.25 11.11
CA LYS A 172 -17.29 -33.74 12.03
C LYS A 172 -17.68 -33.53 13.48
N TYR A 173 -18.17 -32.35 13.87
CA TYR A 173 -18.64 -32.11 15.24
C TYR A 173 -19.83 -32.99 15.63
N ALA A 174 -20.79 -33.18 14.73
CA ALA A 174 -21.90 -34.09 14.95
C ALA A 174 -21.44 -35.56 15.10
N ALA A 175 -20.50 -36.00 14.27
CA ALA A 175 -19.89 -37.33 14.36
C ALA A 175 -19.09 -37.51 15.65
N LEU A 176 -18.34 -36.48 16.07
CA LEU A 176 -17.60 -36.45 17.33
C LEU A 176 -18.53 -36.57 18.53
N LYS A 177 -19.66 -35.84 18.54
CA LYS A 177 -20.68 -35.94 19.60
C LYS A 177 -21.25 -37.36 19.69
N LYS A 178 -21.54 -38.00 18.55
CA LYS A 178 -22.02 -39.39 18.50
C LYS A 178 -20.95 -40.39 18.94
N TYR A 179 -19.68 -40.17 18.56
CA TYR A 179 -18.57 -41.01 18.98
C TYR A 179 -18.33 -40.92 20.49
N ARG A 180 -18.34 -39.71 21.06
CA ARG A 180 -18.21 -39.49 22.51
C ARG A 180 -19.27 -40.23 23.34
N LYS A 181 -20.47 -40.46 22.79
CA LYS A 181 -21.57 -41.14 23.50
C LYS A 181 -21.41 -42.67 23.58
N THR A 182 -20.89 -43.35 22.55
CA THR A 182 -20.90 -44.83 22.50
C THR A 182 -19.57 -45.47 22.10
N ARG A 183 -18.57 -44.68 21.69
CA ARG A 183 -17.18 -45.07 21.44
C ARG A 183 -16.93 -46.29 20.52
N THR A 184 -17.83 -46.62 19.59
CA THR A 184 -17.66 -47.79 18.70
C THR A 184 -16.64 -47.57 17.57
N ASP A 185 -16.01 -48.65 17.09
CA ASP A 185 -15.04 -48.61 15.98
C ASP A 185 -15.63 -48.10 14.66
N TYR A 186 -16.90 -48.40 14.40
CA TYR A 186 -17.63 -47.83 13.28
C TYR A 186 -17.65 -46.30 13.34
N ARG A 187 -17.95 -45.71 14.51
CA ARG A 187 -18.00 -44.25 14.69
C ARG A 187 -16.60 -43.63 14.66
N LYS A 188 -15.58 -44.34 15.17
CA LYS A 188 -14.16 -43.96 15.07
C LYS A 188 -13.72 -43.87 13.60
N ARG A 189 -14.02 -44.90 12.79
CA ARG A 189 -13.78 -44.89 11.33
C ARG A 189 -14.50 -43.74 10.63
N LYS A 190 -15.79 -43.53 10.93
CA LYS A 190 -16.57 -42.42 10.36
C LYS A 190 -15.98 -41.04 10.68
N LEU A 191 -15.50 -40.83 11.91
CA LEU A 191 -14.85 -39.59 12.32
C LEU A 191 -13.52 -39.36 11.60
N ARG A 192 -12.73 -40.43 11.39
CA ARG A 192 -11.49 -40.40 10.61
C ARG A 192 -11.75 -40.05 9.14
N GLU A 193 -12.71 -40.73 8.49
CA GLU A 193 -13.13 -40.44 7.12
C GLU A 193 -13.48 -38.96 6.93
N ILE A 194 -14.37 -38.43 7.78
CA ILE A 194 -14.79 -37.02 7.68
C ILE A 194 -13.60 -36.07 7.90
N SER A 195 -12.70 -36.40 8.83
CA SER A 195 -11.50 -35.59 9.08
C SER A 195 -10.56 -35.57 7.89
N GLN A 196 -10.38 -36.71 7.21
CA GLN A 196 -9.57 -36.82 6.01
C GLN A 196 -10.19 -36.06 4.84
N THR A 197 -11.52 -36.16 4.65
CA THR A 197 -12.25 -35.36 3.66
C THR A 197 -12.06 -33.86 3.88
N ILE A 198 -12.15 -33.38 5.13
CA ILE A 198 -11.91 -31.96 5.43
C ILE A 198 -10.47 -31.56 5.07
N LYS A 199 -9.48 -32.37 5.45
CA LYS A 199 -8.06 -32.11 5.16
C LYS A 199 -7.80 -32.01 3.65
N TYR A 200 -8.39 -32.91 2.87
CA TYR A 200 -8.35 -32.87 1.41
C TYR A 200 -9.03 -31.62 0.85
N LEU A 201 -10.29 -31.35 1.21
CA LEU A 201 -11.05 -30.21 0.73
C LEU A 201 -10.36 -28.88 1.03
N VAL A 202 -9.84 -28.70 2.25
CA VAL A 202 -9.13 -27.46 2.64
C VAL A 202 -7.88 -27.27 1.79
N ARG A 203 -7.08 -28.32 1.57
CA ARG A 203 -5.87 -28.26 0.74
C ARG A 203 -6.19 -27.94 -0.72
N THR A 204 -7.18 -28.64 -1.30
CA THR A 204 -7.62 -28.43 -2.68
C THR A 204 -8.13 -27.00 -2.86
N LYS A 205 -9.05 -26.54 -2.01
CA LYS A 205 -9.60 -25.17 -2.13
C LYS A 205 -8.58 -24.09 -1.87
N HIS A 206 -7.64 -24.32 -0.96
CA HIS A 206 -6.53 -23.39 -0.75
C HIS A 206 -5.65 -23.30 -2.00
N ARG A 207 -5.30 -24.43 -2.62
CA ARG A 207 -4.54 -24.47 -3.88
C ARG A 207 -5.28 -23.76 -5.01
N ASP A 208 -6.56 -24.04 -5.20
CA ASP A 208 -7.38 -23.41 -6.25
C ASP A 208 -7.47 -21.89 -6.03
N TYR A 209 -7.58 -21.47 -4.77
CA TYR A 209 -7.54 -20.06 -4.40
C TYR A 209 -6.19 -19.41 -4.73
N LEU A 210 -5.07 -20.08 -4.48
CA LEU A 210 -3.73 -19.60 -4.86
C LEU A 210 -3.53 -19.53 -6.38
N LEU A 211 -4.03 -20.52 -7.12
CA LEU A 211 -4.00 -20.50 -8.59
C LEU A 211 -4.78 -19.30 -9.13
N LYS A 212 -5.98 -19.05 -8.60
CA LYS A 212 -6.78 -17.88 -8.95
C LYS A 212 -6.06 -16.56 -8.65
N ILE A 213 -5.36 -16.46 -7.51
CA ILE A 213 -4.54 -15.28 -7.20
C ILE A 213 -3.42 -15.11 -8.22
N LYS A 214 -2.72 -16.19 -8.56
CA LYS A 214 -1.62 -16.17 -9.52
C LYS A 214 -2.08 -15.72 -10.91
N GLU A 215 -3.20 -16.25 -11.39
CA GLU A 215 -3.79 -15.89 -12.68
C GLU A 215 -4.29 -14.45 -12.71
N SER A 216 -4.93 -13.99 -11.63
CA SER A 216 -5.48 -12.64 -11.53
C SER A 216 -4.51 -11.60 -10.97
N PHE A 217 -3.25 -11.93 -10.70
CA PHE A 217 -2.33 -11.01 -10.02
C PHE A 217 -2.09 -9.72 -10.81
N ARG A 218 -1.94 -9.84 -12.13
CA ARG A 218 -1.70 -8.68 -13.03
C ARG A 218 -2.95 -7.81 -13.18
N SER A 219 -4.14 -8.40 -13.21
CA SER A 219 -5.40 -7.70 -13.45
C SER A 219 -6.09 -7.23 -12.17
N ASN A 220 -5.87 -7.92 -11.04
CA ASN A 220 -6.47 -7.64 -9.75
C ASN A 220 -5.53 -7.99 -8.58
N PRO A 221 -4.47 -7.18 -8.36
CA PRO A 221 -3.54 -7.37 -7.25
C PRO A 221 -4.21 -7.30 -5.86
N LYS A 222 -5.45 -6.78 -5.75
CA LYS A 222 -6.19 -6.72 -4.48
C LYS A 222 -6.45 -8.10 -3.88
N LEU A 223 -6.64 -9.14 -4.71
CA LEU A 223 -6.85 -10.52 -4.26
C LEU A 223 -5.62 -11.04 -3.51
N PHE A 224 -4.42 -10.76 -4.03
CA PHE A 224 -3.16 -11.09 -3.35
C PHE A 224 -3.01 -10.35 -2.03
N TRP A 225 -3.23 -9.03 -2.00
CA TRP A 225 -3.14 -8.26 -0.76
C TRP A 225 -4.19 -8.68 0.28
N SER A 226 -5.39 -9.10 -0.16
CA SER A 226 -6.39 -9.68 0.72
C SER A 226 -5.96 -11.02 1.30
N TYR A 227 -5.30 -11.88 0.51
CA TYR A 227 -4.71 -13.13 0.98
C TYR A 227 -3.57 -12.87 1.95
N HIS A 228 -2.64 -11.97 1.60
CA HIS A 228 -1.52 -11.58 2.44
C HIS A 228 -2.00 -11.08 3.81
N LYS A 229 -3.02 -10.20 3.82
CA LYS A 229 -3.66 -9.73 5.06
C LYS A 229 -4.37 -10.82 5.86
N ALA A 230 -4.88 -11.86 5.21
CA ALA A 230 -5.55 -12.95 5.91
C ALA A 230 -4.58 -13.98 6.50
N VAL A 231 -3.38 -14.11 5.93
CA VAL A 231 -2.38 -15.14 6.29
C VAL A 231 -1.26 -14.57 7.16
N PHE A 232 -0.69 -13.42 6.79
CA PHE A 232 0.50 -12.86 7.46
C PHE A 232 0.17 -11.81 8.50
N HIS A 233 -0.96 -11.12 8.36
CA HIS A 233 -1.47 -10.29 9.43
C HIS A 233 -2.51 -11.12 10.18
N HIS A 234 -2.26 -11.42 11.45
CA HIS A 234 -3.40 -11.61 12.35
C HIS A 234 -4.28 -10.37 12.13
N ARG A 235 -5.58 -10.56 11.88
CA ARG A 235 -6.54 -9.47 12.08
C ARG A 235 -6.34 -9.09 13.54
N SER A 236 -5.49 -8.09 13.81
CA SER A 236 -5.28 -7.55 15.14
C SER A 236 -6.68 -7.33 15.64
N THR A 237 -7.05 -8.04 16.69
CA THR A 237 -8.37 -7.99 17.30
C THR A 237 -8.80 -6.53 17.35
N GLN A 238 -10.04 -6.29 16.97
CA GLN A 238 -10.73 -5.02 16.75
C GLN A 238 -10.81 -4.09 17.98
N ASN A 239 -9.84 -4.17 18.89
CA ASN A 239 -9.85 -3.55 20.21
C ASN A 239 -8.60 -2.70 20.44
N ALA A 240 -8.07 -2.03 19.41
CA ALA A 240 -7.23 -0.88 19.71
C ALA A 240 -8.11 0.12 20.46
N VAL A 241 -7.73 0.38 21.70
CA VAL A 241 -8.26 1.50 22.48
C VAL A 241 -7.94 2.76 21.69
N ILE A 242 -8.89 3.70 21.59
CA ILE A 242 -8.63 4.99 20.93
C ILE A 242 -8.53 6.06 22.00
N SER A 243 -7.48 6.87 21.97
CA SER A 243 -7.27 7.94 22.93
C SER A 243 -7.13 9.30 22.25
N HIS A 244 -7.70 10.32 22.90
CA HIS A 244 -7.52 11.73 22.55
C HIS A 244 -7.73 12.60 23.79
N ASN A 245 -6.79 13.51 24.08
CA ASN A 245 -6.83 14.43 25.22
C ASN A 245 -7.18 13.75 26.58
N GLY A 246 -6.58 12.58 26.84
CA GLY A 246 -6.83 11.81 28.07
C GLY A 246 -8.13 11.01 28.09
N ILE A 247 -9.03 11.20 27.13
CA ILE A 247 -10.26 10.41 26.97
C ILE A 247 -9.92 9.11 26.23
N VAL A 248 -10.45 7.99 26.72
CA VAL A 248 -10.14 6.65 26.25
C VAL A 248 -11.43 5.94 25.83
N ALA A 249 -11.56 5.65 24.52
CA ALA A 249 -12.69 4.98 23.92
C ALA A 249 -12.40 3.49 23.66
N LYS A 250 -13.25 2.62 24.20
CA LYS A 250 -13.10 1.15 24.12
C LYS A 250 -14.19 0.53 23.25
N THR A 251 -15.42 1.02 23.34
CA THR A 251 -16.55 0.50 22.56
C THR A 251 -16.65 1.14 21.17
N PRO A 252 -17.27 0.48 20.16
CA PRO A 252 -17.48 1.09 18.84
C PRO A 252 -18.19 2.44 18.89
N THR A 253 -19.19 2.57 19.76
CA THR A 253 -19.94 3.82 19.96
C THR A 253 -19.05 4.93 20.51
N GLU A 254 -18.31 4.66 21.60
CA GLU A 254 -17.36 5.61 22.18
C GLU A 254 -16.29 6.01 21.17
N LYS A 255 -15.80 5.07 20.37
CA LYS A 255 -14.79 5.33 19.33
C LYS A 255 -15.35 6.23 18.24
N ALA A 256 -16.55 5.93 17.74
CA ALA A 256 -17.21 6.74 16.73
C ALA A 256 -17.40 8.18 17.24
N GLU A 257 -17.87 8.36 18.47
CA GLU A 257 -18.09 9.68 19.06
C GLU A 257 -16.79 10.43 19.31
N LEU A 258 -15.76 9.76 19.85
CA LEU A 258 -14.45 10.37 20.10
C LEU A 258 -13.78 10.81 18.78
N PHE A 259 -13.85 9.99 17.74
CA PHE A 259 -13.38 10.37 16.41
C PHE A 259 -14.19 11.53 15.83
N ASN A 260 -15.51 11.53 15.99
CA ASN A 260 -16.36 12.60 15.47
C ASN A 260 -16.07 13.93 16.16
N SER A 261 -15.92 13.92 17.49
CA SER A 261 -15.50 15.06 18.29
C SER A 261 -14.13 15.59 17.84
N TYR A 262 -13.13 14.70 17.69
CA TYR A 262 -11.79 15.07 17.23
C TYR A 262 -11.79 15.63 15.79
N PHE A 263 -12.48 14.98 14.85
CA PHE A 263 -12.52 15.46 13.48
C PHE A 263 -13.33 16.76 13.34
N SER A 264 -14.31 16.98 14.20
CA SER A 264 -15.08 18.23 14.21
C SER A 264 -14.31 19.39 14.84
N SER A 265 -13.46 19.13 15.83
CA SER A 265 -12.63 20.17 16.47
C SER A 265 -11.53 20.73 15.58
N VAL A 266 -11.31 20.08 14.43
CA VAL A 266 -10.38 20.54 13.39
C VAL A 266 -10.96 21.72 12.60
N PHE A 267 -12.29 21.77 12.45
CA PHE A 267 -12.92 22.78 11.62
C PHE A 267 -12.84 24.14 12.30
N GLN A 268 -12.60 25.17 11.50
CA GLN A 268 -12.59 26.54 11.96
C GLN A 268 -13.99 27.12 11.74
N PRO A 269 -14.66 27.66 12.78
CA PRO A 269 -15.88 28.43 12.56
C PRO A 269 -15.50 29.72 11.82
N SER A 270 -16.26 30.08 10.80
CA SER A 270 -16.07 31.33 10.07
C SER A 270 -16.08 32.48 11.07
N THR A 271 -14.98 33.21 11.19
CA THR A 271 -14.94 34.40 12.05
C THR A 271 -15.81 35.46 11.39
N THR A 272 -17.00 35.68 11.95
CA THR A 272 -17.82 36.84 11.62
C THR A 272 -17.11 38.06 12.21
N ASN A 273 -16.15 38.64 11.49
CA ASN A 273 -15.47 39.94 11.69
C ASN A 273 -14.15 39.87 10.90
N GLN A 274 -13.87 40.61 9.83
CA GLN A 274 -14.33 41.90 9.35
C GLN A 274 -14.54 41.79 7.84
N ALA A 275 -15.43 42.62 7.28
CA ALA A 275 -15.41 42.96 5.87
C ALA A 275 -14.05 43.63 5.55
N THR A 276 -13.02 42.83 5.34
CA THR A 276 -11.80 43.35 4.74
C THR A 276 -12.11 43.50 3.25
N ASN A 277 -12.47 44.73 2.89
CA ASN A 277 -12.44 45.26 1.53
C ASN A 277 -11.00 45.19 0.97
N SER A 278 -10.50 43.98 0.80
CA SER A 278 -9.20 43.68 0.19
C SER A 278 -9.53 42.87 -1.06
N ARG A 279 -9.83 43.59 -2.14
CA ARG A 279 -9.76 43.09 -3.52
C ARG A 279 -8.31 42.67 -3.81
N ASN A 280 -7.89 41.52 -3.28
CA ASN A 280 -6.63 40.89 -3.69
C ASN A 280 -6.97 39.62 -4.43
N SER A 281 -7.10 39.74 -5.74
CA SER A 281 -6.80 38.67 -6.68
C SER A 281 -6.89 39.25 -8.07
N ARG A 282 -6.16 38.62 -8.99
CA ARG A 282 -6.01 38.92 -10.41
C ARG A 282 -7.26 39.59 -11.03
N LEU A 283 -7.04 40.52 -11.97
CA LEU A 283 -8.12 41.07 -12.79
C LEU A 283 -9.01 39.91 -13.28
N PRO A 284 -10.35 40.02 -13.17
CA PRO A 284 -11.24 38.97 -13.63
C PRO A 284 -10.84 38.54 -15.02
N THR A 285 -10.61 37.24 -15.22
CA THR A 285 -10.39 36.70 -16.56
C THR A 285 -11.58 37.09 -17.44
N ASP A 286 -11.34 37.47 -18.70
CA ASP A 286 -12.41 37.78 -19.66
C ASP A 286 -13.33 36.57 -19.92
N SER A 287 -12.83 35.35 -19.70
CA SER A 287 -13.59 34.11 -19.74
C SER A 287 -14.41 33.94 -18.46
N GLN A 288 -15.73 33.82 -18.60
CA GLN A 288 -16.65 33.57 -17.49
C GLN A 288 -17.32 32.19 -17.60
N LEU A 289 -17.48 31.53 -16.46
CA LEU A 289 -18.28 30.31 -16.31
C LEU A 289 -19.47 30.63 -15.40
N SER A 290 -20.55 31.11 -16.01
CA SER A 290 -21.77 31.52 -15.33
C SER A 290 -22.82 30.41 -15.23
N GLU A 291 -22.86 29.51 -16.22
CA GLU A 291 -23.86 28.46 -16.37
C GLU A 291 -23.23 27.15 -16.86
N ILE A 292 -23.77 26.02 -16.39
CA ILE A 292 -23.43 24.68 -16.87
C ILE A 292 -24.73 23.96 -17.18
N THR A 293 -24.84 23.45 -18.42
CA THR A 293 -25.92 22.54 -18.83
C THR A 293 -25.31 21.20 -19.21
N LEU A 294 -25.90 20.13 -18.69
CA LEU A 294 -25.51 18.75 -18.93
C LEU A 294 -26.43 18.10 -19.94
N ASP A 295 -25.88 17.20 -20.74
CA ASP A 295 -26.65 16.28 -21.56
C ASP A 295 -26.79 14.89 -20.92
N VAL A 296 -27.68 14.06 -21.48
CA VAL A 296 -27.95 12.71 -20.96
C VAL A 296 -26.74 11.79 -21.14
N GLU A 297 -25.97 11.94 -22.21
CA GLU A 297 -24.82 11.07 -22.52
C GLU A 297 -23.65 11.31 -21.54
N GLU A 298 -23.44 12.56 -21.12
CA GLU A 298 -22.50 12.94 -20.06
C GLU A 298 -22.86 12.22 -18.75
N VAL A 299 -24.15 12.17 -18.41
CA VAL A 299 -24.64 11.46 -17.21
C VAL A 299 -24.49 9.94 -17.36
N VAL A 300 -24.85 9.36 -18.51
CA VAL A 300 -24.65 7.93 -18.81
C VAL A 300 -23.18 7.56 -18.66
N SER A 301 -22.27 8.32 -19.28
CA SER A 301 -20.83 8.10 -19.21
C SER A 301 -20.30 8.18 -17.77
N SER A 302 -20.79 9.15 -16.98
CA SER A 302 -20.45 9.27 -15.55
C SER A 302 -20.87 8.01 -14.75
N LEU A 303 -22.08 7.50 -14.98
CA LEU A 303 -22.64 6.30 -14.34
C LEU A 303 -21.93 5.00 -14.77
N LEU A 304 -21.62 4.83 -16.06
CA LEU A 304 -20.91 3.66 -16.58
C LEU A 304 -19.47 3.58 -16.03
N ASN A 305 -18.85 4.72 -15.76
CA ASN A 305 -17.51 4.79 -15.16
C ASN A 305 -17.49 4.61 -13.64
N LEU A 306 -18.63 4.32 -13.00
CA LEU A 306 -18.68 4.03 -11.57
C LEU A 306 -17.92 2.75 -11.21
N ASN A 307 -17.18 2.83 -10.11
CA ASN A 307 -16.51 1.67 -9.53
C ASN A 307 -17.47 0.95 -8.56
N VAL A 308 -18.02 -0.18 -9.01
CA VAL A 308 -18.99 -1.00 -8.26
C VAL A 308 -18.48 -1.57 -6.93
N SER A 309 -17.16 -1.50 -6.67
CA SER A 309 -16.56 -1.96 -5.41
C SER A 309 -16.47 -0.89 -4.32
N LYS A 310 -16.83 0.36 -4.62
CA LYS A 310 -16.83 1.46 -3.65
C LYS A 310 -18.03 1.35 -2.71
N ALA A 311 -17.83 1.77 -1.46
CA ALA A 311 -18.89 1.86 -0.47
C ALA A 311 -19.87 2.99 -0.83
N SER A 312 -21.14 2.82 -0.45
CA SER A 312 -22.17 3.85 -0.53
C SER A 312 -21.98 4.92 0.54
N GLY A 313 -22.56 6.09 0.30
CA GLY A 313 -22.70 7.13 1.32
C GLY A 313 -23.92 6.88 2.22
N PRO A 314 -24.36 7.92 2.95
CA PRO A 314 -25.51 7.85 3.87
C PRO A 314 -26.84 7.46 3.19
N ASP A 315 -26.97 7.71 1.88
CA ASP A 315 -28.14 7.38 1.06
C ASP A 315 -28.36 5.88 0.87
N GLY A 316 -27.34 5.05 1.15
CA GLY A 316 -27.40 3.60 1.05
C GLY A 316 -27.49 3.05 -0.38
N ILE A 317 -27.31 3.89 -1.41
CA ILE A 317 -27.45 3.50 -2.82
C ILE A 317 -26.10 2.98 -3.34
N PRO A 318 -25.97 1.68 -3.69
CA PRO A 318 -24.72 1.12 -4.17
C PRO A 318 -24.42 1.48 -5.63
N ALA A 319 -23.15 1.76 -5.95
CA ALA A 319 -22.67 2.06 -7.31
C ALA A 319 -23.07 1.01 -8.35
N ARG A 320 -23.21 -0.25 -7.92
CA ARG A 320 -23.62 -1.33 -8.82
C ARG A 320 -25.00 -1.10 -9.41
N LEU A 321 -26.00 -0.75 -8.59
CA LEU A 321 -27.36 -0.54 -9.07
C LEU A 321 -27.42 0.61 -10.07
N LEU A 322 -26.73 1.71 -9.76
CA LEU A 322 -26.63 2.89 -10.63
C LEU A 322 -26.00 2.56 -11.99
N LYS A 323 -24.93 1.76 -12.00
CA LYS A 323 -24.25 1.37 -13.23
C LYS A 323 -25.09 0.42 -14.09
N GLU A 324 -25.75 -0.56 -13.47
CA GLU A 324 -26.59 -1.56 -14.16
C GLU A 324 -27.84 -0.92 -14.79
N CYS A 325 -28.36 0.17 -14.20
CA CYS A 325 -29.54 0.90 -14.69
C CYS A 325 -29.21 2.24 -15.37
N SER A 326 -27.94 2.45 -15.73
CA SER A 326 -27.41 3.75 -16.17
C SER A 326 -28.24 4.42 -17.27
N HIS A 327 -28.53 3.71 -18.36
CA HIS A 327 -29.33 4.24 -19.47
C HIS A 327 -30.77 4.59 -19.09
N GLN A 328 -31.38 3.85 -18.16
CA GLN A 328 -32.76 4.08 -17.74
C GLN A 328 -32.88 5.29 -16.81
N ILE A 329 -31.90 5.49 -15.94
CA ILE A 329 -31.96 6.55 -14.91
C ILE A 329 -31.34 7.87 -15.37
N ALA A 330 -30.41 7.84 -16.33
CA ALA A 330 -29.68 9.03 -16.77
C ALA A 330 -30.58 10.18 -17.26
N PRO A 331 -31.68 9.97 -18.01
CA PRO A 331 -32.56 11.07 -18.42
C PRO A 331 -33.14 11.84 -17.23
N SER A 332 -33.71 11.11 -16.25
CA SER A 332 -34.28 11.72 -15.05
C SER A 332 -33.23 12.40 -14.16
N LEU A 333 -32.04 11.80 -14.04
CA LEU A 333 -30.92 12.41 -13.31
C LEU A 333 -30.39 13.66 -14.02
N CYS A 334 -30.35 13.67 -15.35
CA CYS A 334 -29.94 14.83 -16.12
C CYS A 334 -30.88 16.02 -15.88
N THR A 335 -32.19 15.78 -15.89
CA THR A 335 -33.19 16.80 -15.52
C THR A 335 -32.96 17.31 -14.10
N LEU A 336 -32.76 16.42 -13.12
CA LEU A 336 -32.50 16.80 -11.73
C LEU A 336 -31.20 17.61 -11.58
N TYR A 337 -30.14 17.21 -12.29
CA TYR A 337 -28.84 17.86 -12.24
C TYR A 337 -28.90 19.25 -12.86
N ASN A 338 -29.57 19.40 -14.01
CA ASN A 338 -29.76 20.69 -14.64
C ASN A 338 -30.67 21.61 -13.79
N HIS A 339 -31.66 21.06 -13.08
CA HIS A 339 -32.44 21.83 -12.10
C HIS A 339 -31.56 22.35 -10.96
N SER A 340 -30.72 21.48 -10.40
CA SER A 340 -29.73 21.86 -9.37
C SER A 340 -28.78 22.96 -9.84
N LEU A 341 -28.23 22.82 -11.06
CA LEU A 341 -27.26 23.78 -11.62
C LEU A 341 -27.87 25.13 -11.98
N ARG A 342 -29.12 25.15 -12.49
CA ARG A 342 -29.82 26.40 -12.80
C ARG A 342 -30.29 27.13 -11.55
N SER A 343 -30.81 26.40 -10.57
CA SER A 343 -31.27 26.98 -9.30
C SER A 343 -30.12 27.40 -8.39
N GLY A 344 -28.89 26.90 -8.61
CA GLY A 344 -27.76 27.14 -7.72
C GLY A 344 -27.84 26.38 -6.39
N HIS A 345 -28.71 25.35 -6.29
CA HIS A 345 -28.94 24.61 -5.05
C HIS A 345 -28.68 23.11 -5.23
N ILE A 346 -28.14 22.46 -4.20
CA ILE A 346 -27.90 21.01 -4.16
C ILE A 346 -28.79 20.35 -3.09
N PRO A 347 -29.33 19.13 -3.32
CA PRO A 347 -30.06 18.40 -2.30
C PRO A 347 -29.31 18.31 -0.96
N SER A 348 -29.99 18.58 0.14
CA SER A 348 -29.41 18.60 1.49
C SER A 348 -28.85 17.24 1.91
N GLU A 349 -29.46 16.14 1.47
CA GLU A 349 -28.93 14.79 1.74
C GLU A 349 -27.55 14.57 1.08
N TRP A 350 -27.26 15.23 -0.06
CA TRP A 350 -25.97 15.15 -0.74
C TRP A 350 -24.86 15.92 -0.01
N LYS A 351 -25.23 16.80 0.92
CA LYS A 351 -24.33 17.56 1.80
C LYS A 351 -23.91 16.76 3.05
N SER A 352 -24.46 15.56 3.25
CA SER A 352 -24.19 14.67 4.39
C SER A 352 -23.14 13.59 4.06
N ALA A 353 -22.27 13.24 5.01
CA ALA A 353 -21.20 12.27 4.80
C ALA A 353 -21.04 11.24 5.94
N ASP A 354 -20.78 9.98 5.57
CA ASP A 354 -20.29 8.96 6.50
C ASP A 354 -18.76 8.96 6.50
N VAL A 355 -18.13 9.29 7.63
CA VAL A 355 -16.67 9.40 7.77
C VAL A 355 -16.09 8.10 8.31
N THR A 356 -15.14 7.53 7.59
CA THR A 356 -14.38 6.35 8.03
C THR A 356 -12.97 6.75 8.49
N PRO A 357 -12.58 6.51 9.76
CA PRO A 357 -11.23 6.76 10.23
C PRO A 357 -10.24 5.78 9.58
N VAL A 358 -9.25 6.30 8.84
CA VAL A 358 -8.20 5.49 8.22
C VAL A 358 -6.85 5.77 8.89
N HIS A 359 -6.25 4.74 9.48
CA HIS A 359 -4.94 4.85 10.14
C HIS A 359 -3.84 5.24 9.15
N LYS A 360 -3.03 6.26 9.49
CA LYS A 360 -1.91 6.75 8.68
C LYS A 360 -0.64 5.90 8.91
N LYS A 361 -0.07 6.02 10.11
CA LYS A 361 1.21 5.44 10.57
C LYS A 361 1.32 5.53 12.10
N ASN A 362 2.34 4.90 12.69
CA ASN A 362 2.62 4.87 14.14
C ASN A 362 1.58 4.06 14.94
N SER A 363 1.47 4.34 16.25
CA SER A 363 0.49 3.69 17.13
C SER A 363 -0.94 3.85 16.61
N LYS A 364 -1.74 2.80 16.78
CA LYS A 364 -3.19 2.78 16.47
C LYS A 364 -4.04 3.38 17.59
N GLU A 365 -3.43 3.75 18.72
CA GLU A 365 -4.17 4.27 19.86
C GLU A 365 -4.60 5.74 19.67
N PRO A 366 -3.71 6.68 19.29
CA PRO A 366 -4.10 8.08 19.25
C PRO A 366 -5.00 8.42 18.06
N ALA A 367 -6.12 9.12 18.29
CA ALA A 367 -7.04 9.55 17.23
C ALA A 367 -6.37 10.45 16.18
N VAL A 368 -5.35 11.22 16.58
CA VAL A 368 -4.55 12.10 15.69
C VAL A 368 -3.84 11.35 14.55
N ASN A 369 -3.60 10.05 14.72
CA ASN A 369 -2.95 9.20 13.72
C ASN A 369 -3.91 8.71 12.63
N TYR A 370 -5.16 9.18 12.61
CA TYR A 370 -6.18 8.78 11.65
C TYR A 370 -6.55 9.92 10.68
N ARG A 371 -6.96 9.56 9.46
CA ARG A 371 -7.58 10.47 8.47
C ARG A 371 -9.10 10.28 8.46
N PRO A 372 -9.88 11.37 8.39
CA PRO A 372 -11.31 11.28 8.11
C PRO A 372 -11.55 11.07 6.62
N ILE A 373 -11.97 9.88 6.17
CA ILE A 373 -12.35 9.67 4.77
C ILE A 373 -13.87 9.76 4.63
N SER A 374 -14.36 10.78 3.93
CA SER A 374 -15.79 11.02 3.74
C SER A 374 -16.37 10.19 2.59
N LEU A 375 -17.37 9.38 2.92
CA LEU A 375 -18.21 8.66 1.96
C LEU A 375 -19.44 9.53 1.66
N LEU A 376 -19.38 10.26 0.54
CA LEU A 376 -20.50 11.04 0.02
C LEU A 376 -21.45 10.16 -0.81
N PRO A 377 -22.74 10.54 -0.93
CA PRO A 377 -23.68 9.94 -1.87
C PRO A 377 -23.09 9.79 -3.27
N ILE A 378 -23.26 8.61 -3.87
CA ILE A 378 -22.60 8.28 -5.15
C ILE A 378 -23.19 9.12 -6.29
N ILE A 379 -24.49 9.40 -6.23
CA ILE A 379 -25.21 10.25 -7.18
C ILE A 379 -24.68 11.69 -7.13
N SER A 380 -24.47 12.25 -5.92
CA SER A 380 -23.79 13.55 -5.79
C SER A 380 -22.43 13.54 -6.48
N LYS A 381 -21.65 12.46 -6.36
CA LYS A 381 -20.35 12.35 -7.04
C LYS A 381 -20.46 12.24 -8.56
N THR A 382 -21.56 11.71 -9.11
CA THR A 382 -21.71 11.71 -10.58
C THR A 382 -22.03 13.10 -11.11
N LEU A 383 -22.80 13.91 -10.37
CA LEU A 383 -22.96 15.34 -10.66
C LEU A 383 -21.62 16.09 -10.55
N GLU A 384 -20.88 15.92 -9.45
CA GLU A 384 -19.56 16.53 -9.28
C GLU A 384 -18.61 16.18 -10.45
N ARG A 385 -18.66 14.94 -10.96
CA ARG A 385 -17.87 14.53 -12.13
C ARG A 385 -18.26 15.30 -13.38
N CYS A 386 -19.54 15.49 -13.63
CA CYS A 386 -20.02 16.23 -14.79
C CYS A 386 -19.56 17.69 -14.72
N ILE A 387 -19.72 18.34 -13.56
CA ILE A 387 -19.25 19.71 -13.30
C ILE A 387 -17.73 19.81 -13.45
N TYR A 388 -16.99 18.82 -12.92
CA TYR A 388 -15.53 18.80 -12.92
C TYR A 388 -14.94 19.01 -14.31
N TRP A 389 -15.50 18.42 -15.37
CA TRP A 389 -14.92 18.56 -16.71
C TRP A 389 -14.98 20.01 -17.21
N ARG A 390 -16.16 20.64 -17.14
CA ARG A 390 -16.33 22.05 -17.53
C ARG A 390 -15.52 22.99 -16.65
N PHE A 391 -15.57 22.77 -15.34
CA PHE A 391 -14.87 23.60 -14.37
C PHE A 391 -13.35 23.48 -14.48
N TYR A 392 -12.81 22.27 -14.62
CA TYR A 392 -11.38 22.04 -14.76
C TYR A 392 -10.83 22.69 -16.03
N ASP A 393 -11.51 22.53 -17.16
CA ASP A 393 -11.06 23.09 -18.43
C ASP A 393 -11.07 24.63 -18.42
N HIS A 394 -12.00 25.25 -17.68
CA HIS A 394 -12.04 26.70 -17.44
C HIS A 394 -10.85 27.21 -16.62
N VAL A 395 -10.48 26.50 -15.54
CA VAL A 395 -9.47 27.00 -14.58
C VAL A 395 -8.04 26.55 -14.86
N VAL A 396 -7.83 25.43 -15.58
CA VAL A 396 -6.52 24.77 -15.68
C VAL A 396 -5.41 25.68 -16.22
N ASN A 397 -5.73 26.54 -17.18
CA ASN A 397 -4.77 27.48 -17.78
C ASN A 397 -4.46 28.69 -16.88
N LEU A 398 -5.25 28.89 -15.82
CA LEU A 398 -5.06 29.93 -14.81
C LEU A 398 -4.26 29.42 -13.60
N ILE A 399 -4.03 28.11 -13.51
CA ILE A 399 -3.25 27.50 -12.42
C ILE A 399 -1.75 27.73 -12.64
N SER A 400 -1.06 28.08 -11.55
CA SER A 400 0.37 28.37 -11.56
C SER A 400 1.19 27.20 -12.12
N PRO A 401 2.19 27.48 -12.97
CA PRO A 401 3.14 26.48 -13.43
C PRO A 401 3.95 25.81 -12.31
N SER A 402 3.96 26.35 -11.09
CA SER A 402 4.62 25.74 -9.93
C SER A 402 3.81 24.62 -9.27
N GLN A 403 2.54 24.41 -9.65
CA GLN A 403 1.68 23.35 -9.12
C GLN A 403 1.81 22.05 -9.92
N TYR A 404 2.05 20.94 -9.23
CA TYR A 404 2.17 19.60 -9.84
C TYR A 404 1.20 18.57 -9.26
N GLY A 405 0.55 18.87 -8.13
CA GLY A 405 -0.48 18.03 -7.53
C GLY A 405 -1.82 18.17 -8.25
N PHE A 406 -2.58 17.08 -8.33
CA PHE A 406 -3.92 16.94 -8.93
C PHE A 406 -4.17 17.54 -10.33
N LEU A 407 -3.13 17.91 -11.07
CA LEU A 407 -3.23 18.36 -12.45
C LEU A 407 -2.93 17.22 -13.43
N ARG A 408 -3.64 17.20 -14.56
CA ARG A 408 -3.36 16.27 -15.66
C ARG A 408 -1.95 16.51 -16.20
N SER A 409 -1.28 15.44 -16.62
CA SER A 409 0.07 15.47 -17.20
C SER A 409 1.17 16.03 -16.29
N ARG A 410 0.91 16.18 -14.98
CA ARG A 410 1.89 16.54 -13.97
C ARG A 410 1.97 15.45 -12.91
N SER A 411 3.16 15.29 -12.31
CA SER A 411 3.44 14.24 -11.35
C SER A 411 4.47 14.67 -10.31
N CYS A 412 4.57 13.89 -9.23
CA CYS A 412 5.64 14.05 -8.24
C CYS A 412 7.03 13.98 -8.91
N VAL A 413 7.20 13.08 -9.89
CA VAL A 413 8.48 12.93 -10.63
C VAL A 413 8.83 14.21 -11.38
N THR A 414 7.89 14.79 -12.12
CA THR A 414 8.14 16.02 -12.90
C THR A 414 8.46 17.22 -12.00
N GLN A 415 7.85 17.30 -10.81
CA GLN A 415 8.19 18.34 -9.83
C GLN A 415 9.61 18.16 -9.31
N LEU A 416 9.95 16.95 -8.86
CA LEU A 416 11.26 16.64 -8.29
C LEU A 416 12.39 16.79 -9.31
N LEU A 417 12.14 16.44 -10.59
CA LEU A 417 13.13 16.66 -11.65
C LEU A 417 13.50 18.13 -11.79
N SER A 418 12.51 19.04 -11.76
CA SER A 418 12.77 20.48 -11.84
C SER A 418 13.57 20.97 -10.62
N ALA A 419 13.10 20.65 -9.41
CA ALA A 419 13.75 21.10 -8.18
C ALA A 419 15.17 20.54 -8.04
N PHE A 420 15.37 19.24 -8.30
CA PHE A 420 16.69 18.62 -8.19
C PHE A 420 17.64 19.03 -9.31
N HIS A 421 17.14 19.45 -10.48
CA HIS A 421 18.00 20.03 -11.50
C HIS A 421 18.58 21.36 -11.02
N SER A 422 17.76 22.28 -10.52
CA SER A 422 18.20 23.57 -9.97
C SER A 422 19.20 23.39 -8.83
N ILE A 423 18.84 22.60 -7.81
CA ILE A 423 19.73 22.25 -6.68
C ILE A 423 21.03 21.58 -7.17
N GLY A 424 20.94 20.72 -8.19
CA GLY A 424 22.09 20.04 -8.75
C GLY A 424 23.07 20.98 -9.46
N GLN A 425 22.57 22.01 -10.15
CA GLN A 425 23.40 23.04 -10.79
C GLN A 425 24.17 23.86 -9.76
N ASP A 426 23.53 24.23 -8.65
CA ASP A 426 24.17 24.93 -7.54
C ASP A 426 25.27 24.07 -6.90
N LEU A 427 24.97 22.78 -6.70
CA LEU A 427 25.92 21.83 -6.14
C LEU A 427 27.14 21.62 -7.04
N ASP A 428 26.98 21.62 -8.36
CA ASP A 428 28.06 21.49 -9.34
C ASP A 428 28.99 22.72 -9.34
N LYS A 429 28.42 23.91 -9.06
CA LYS A 429 29.18 25.16 -8.88
C LYS A 429 29.85 25.29 -7.51
N ASN A 430 29.82 24.24 -6.67
CA ASN A 430 30.32 24.24 -5.29
C ASN A 430 29.68 25.34 -4.42
N THR A 431 28.39 25.60 -4.66
CA THR A 431 27.62 26.60 -3.91
C THR A 431 26.69 25.94 -2.90
N GLN A 432 25.85 26.74 -2.24
CA GLN A 432 24.92 26.29 -1.21
C GLN A 432 23.49 26.57 -1.69
N THR A 433 22.58 25.64 -1.43
CA THR A 433 21.14 25.84 -1.60
C THR A 433 20.45 25.48 -0.29
N ASP A 434 19.62 26.39 0.22
CA ASP A 434 18.76 26.10 1.37
C ASP A 434 17.36 25.73 0.85
N VAL A 435 16.83 24.62 1.35
CA VAL A 435 15.52 24.07 1.01
C VAL A 435 14.65 24.06 2.24
N LEU A 436 13.49 24.69 2.15
CA LEU A 436 12.48 24.75 3.19
C LEU A 436 11.29 23.87 2.80
N TYR A 437 11.02 22.86 3.63
CA TYR A 437 9.85 22.00 3.52
C TYR A 437 8.75 22.54 4.42
N LEU A 438 7.60 22.85 3.84
CA LEU A 438 6.47 23.51 4.51
C LEU A 438 5.24 22.58 4.50
N ASP A 439 4.62 22.40 5.68
CA ASP A 439 3.44 21.54 5.89
C ASP A 439 2.28 22.40 6.37
N PHE A 440 1.14 22.36 5.67
CA PHE A 440 -0.08 23.02 6.14
C PHE A 440 -0.74 22.24 7.29
N ALA A 441 -1.22 22.97 8.30
CA ALA A 441 -2.00 22.39 9.38
C ALA A 441 -3.39 22.00 8.87
N LYS A 442 -3.58 20.69 8.62
CA LYS A 442 -4.87 20.09 8.27
C LYS A 442 -5.50 20.74 7.01
N ALA A 443 -4.68 20.87 5.96
CA ALA A 443 -4.93 21.73 4.81
C ALA A 443 -6.36 21.70 4.25
N PHE A 444 -6.85 20.52 3.88
CA PHE A 444 -8.19 20.34 3.28
C PHE A 444 -9.34 20.70 4.21
N ASP A 445 -9.19 20.46 5.51
CA ASP A 445 -10.21 20.68 6.52
C ASP A 445 -10.28 22.17 6.96
N SER A 446 -9.18 22.91 6.78
CA SER A 446 -9.01 24.30 7.23
C SER A 446 -9.43 25.36 6.21
N VAL A 447 -9.72 24.99 4.95
CA VAL A 447 -10.06 25.97 3.89
C VAL A 447 -11.25 26.83 4.27
N ASP A 448 -11.09 28.16 4.28
CA ASP A 448 -12.19 29.09 4.50
C ASP A 448 -13.08 29.18 3.24
N ARG A 449 -14.39 28.96 3.43
CA ARG A 449 -15.36 28.88 2.34
C ARG A 449 -15.63 30.22 1.69
N ASN A 450 -15.67 31.30 2.47
CA ASN A 450 -15.96 32.62 1.94
C ASN A 450 -14.78 33.10 1.09
N ILE A 451 -13.57 32.93 1.60
CA ILE A 451 -12.34 33.23 0.85
C ILE A 451 -12.25 32.37 -0.42
N LEU A 452 -12.62 31.09 -0.34
CA LEU A 452 -12.67 30.23 -1.52
C LEU A 452 -13.67 30.74 -2.58
N LEU A 453 -14.88 31.16 -2.17
CA LEU A 453 -15.89 31.71 -3.09
C LEU A 453 -15.42 33.03 -3.73
N ASP A 454 -14.78 33.91 -2.97
CA ASP A 454 -14.18 35.13 -3.50
C ASP A 454 -13.07 34.83 -4.51
N LYS A 455 -12.22 33.83 -4.22
CA LYS A 455 -11.23 33.34 -5.16
C LYS A 455 -11.89 32.80 -6.42
N LEU A 456 -12.88 31.91 -6.32
CA LEU A 456 -13.61 31.37 -7.48
C LEU A 456 -14.16 32.48 -8.39
N ARG A 457 -14.72 33.53 -7.79
CA ARG A 457 -15.19 34.71 -8.53
C ARG A 457 -14.06 35.38 -9.32
N SER A 458 -12.87 35.53 -8.74
CA SER A 458 -11.70 36.09 -9.45
C SER A 458 -11.17 35.20 -10.59
N TYR A 459 -11.46 33.90 -10.56
CA TYR A 459 -11.18 32.98 -11.68
C TYR A 459 -12.30 32.96 -12.73
N GLY A 460 -13.28 33.88 -12.66
CA GLY A 460 -14.36 33.99 -13.64
C GLY A 460 -15.56 33.06 -13.39
N VAL A 461 -15.64 32.39 -12.23
CA VAL A 461 -16.83 31.61 -11.86
C VAL A 461 -17.90 32.55 -11.33
N THR A 462 -19.04 32.61 -11.99
CA THR A 462 -20.12 33.58 -11.70
C THR A 462 -21.49 32.90 -11.83
N GLY A 463 -22.58 33.68 -11.72
CA GLY A 463 -23.94 33.20 -11.95
C GLY A 463 -24.35 32.00 -11.09
N SER A 464 -25.21 31.15 -11.64
CA SER A 464 -25.77 30.00 -10.94
C SER A 464 -24.72 28.96 -10.56
N VAL A 465 -23.59 28.91 -11.28
CA VAL A 465 -22.47 28.01 -10.95
C VAL A 465 -21.79 28.46 -9.65
N LEU A 466 -21.59 29.75 -9.43
CA LEU A 466 -21.01 30.27 -8.19
C LEU A 466 -21.97 30.02 -7.01
N ASP A 467 -23.27 30.26 -7.22
CA ASP A 467 -24.31 29.99 -6.21
C ASP A 467 -24.34 28.50 -5.86
N TRP A 468 -24.22 27.62 -6.85
CA TRP A 468 -24.12 26.19 -6.65
C TRP A 468 -22.90 25.79 -5.81
N PHE A 469 -21.73 26.38 -6.06
CA PHE A 469 -20.56 26.14 -5.21
C PHE A 469 -20.76 26.66 -3.77
N ALA A 470 -21.45 27.79 -3.61
CA ALA A 470 -21.77 28.33 -2.29
C ALA A 470 -22.70 27.38 -1.52
N ASP A 471 -23.77 26.87 -2.14
CA ASP A 471 -24.65 25.89 -1.50
C ASP A 471 -23.98 24.53 -1.30
N TYR A 472 -23.14 24.07 -2.24
CA TYR A 472 -22.37 22.82 -2.14
C TYR A 472 -21.43 22.78 -0.93
N LEU A 473 -20.81 23.92 -0.61
CA LEU A 473 -19.87 24.05 0.51
C LEU A 473 -20.59 24.28 1.84
N ASN A 474 -21.75 24.93 1.84
CA ASN A 474 -22.50 25.27 3.04
C ASN A 474 -23.42 24.14 3.53
N GLY A 475 -23.87 24.22 4.78
CA GLY A 475 -24.86 23.28 5.35
C GLY A 475 -24.42 21.81 5.38
N ARG A 476 -23.11 21.54 5.32
CA ARG A 476 -22.58 20.17 5.30
C ARG A 476 -22.54 19.55 6.69
N THR A 477 -22.83 18.26 6.75
CA THR A 477 -22.80 17.48 7.98
C THR A 477 -21.99 16.20 7.79
N GLN A 478 -21.44 15.69 8.89
CA GLN A 478 -20.73 14.42 8.92
C GLN A 478 -21.11 13.60 10.15
N ARG A 479 -20.94 12.29 10.07
CA ARG A 479 -20.90 11.40 11.23
C ARG A 479 -19.83 10.34 11.02
N VAL A 480 -19.19 9.88 12.08
CA VAL A 480 -18.15 8.85 11.99
C VAL A 480 -18.77 7.46 12.14
N VAL A 481 -18.36 6.52 11.29
CA VAL A 481 -18.79 5.12 11.36
C VAL A 481 -17.61 4.22 11.74
N VAL A 482 -17.70 3.56 12.90
CA VAL A 482 -16.70 2.60 13.40
C VAL A 482 -17.39 1.27 13.66
N ASP A 483 -16.87 0.19 13.07
CA ASP A 483 -17.37 -1.18 13.24
C ASP A 483 -18.90 -1.33 13.02
N GLY A 484 -19.45 -0.50 12.12
CA GLY A 484 -20.89 -0.51 11.78
C GLY A 484 -21.78 0.32 12.70
N VAL A 485 -21.21 1.01 13.70
CA VAL A 485 -21.92 1.96 14.57
C VAL A 485 -21.58 3.38 14.13
N ALA A 486 -22.61 4.22 14.00
CA ALA A 486 -22.47 5.63 13.65
C ALA A 486 -22.51 6.53 14.90
N SER A 487 -21.72 7.60 14.91
CA SER A 487 -21.81 8.69 15.89
C SER A 487 -23.03 9.57 15.64
N ALA A 488 -23.22 10.58 16.49
CA ALA A 488 -24.12 11.69 16.18
C ALA A 488 -23.66 12.45 14.92
N TRP A 489 -24.60 13.17 14.28
CA TRP A 489 -24.27 14.12 13.22
C TRP A 489 -23.56 15.35 13.80
N SER A 490 -22.57 15.85 13.08
CA SER A 490 -21.82 17.06 13.40
C SER A 490 -21.77 17.98 12.17
N SER A 491 -21.77 19.29 12.41
CA SER A 491 -21.65 20.29 11.36
C SER A 491 -20.20 20.39 10.88
N VAL A 492 -20.01 20.51 9.57
CA VAL A 492 -18.72 20.82 8.96
C VAL A 492 -18.73 22.33 8.68
N THR A 493 -17.88 23.10 9.35
CA THR A 493 -17.90 24.58 9.26
C THR A 493 -16.85 25.16 8.31
N SER A 494 -15.77 24.43 8.03
CA SER A 494 -14.71 24.81 7.10
C SER A 494 -14.32 23.64 6.22
N GLY A 495 -13.39 23.89 5.29
CA GLY A 495 -12.77 22.87 4.46
C GLY A 495 -13.55 22.52 3.20
N VAL A 496 -12.88 21.76 2.35
CA VAL A 496 -13.48 21.10 1.19
C VAL A 496 -13.61 19.60 1.47
N PRO A 497 -14.66 18.90 0.98
CA PRO A 497 -14.96 17.55 1.45
C PRO A 497 -13.86 16.54 1.05
N GLN A 498 -13.21 15.90 2.02
CA GLN A 498 -12.16 14.92 1.74
C GLN A 498 -12.73 13.64 1.11
N GLY A 499 -12.44 13.42 -0.17
CA GLY A 499 -13.01 12.31 -0.96
C GLY A 499 -14.09 12.71 -1.96
N SER A 500 -14.39 14.02 -2.08
CA SER A 500 -15.08 14.61 -3.22
C SER A 500 -14.20 14.59 -4.48
N ILE A 501 -14.83 14.82 -5.64
CA ILE A 501 -14.16 14.98 -6.94
C ILE A 501 -13.70 16.43 -7.12
N LEU A 502 -14.50 17.41 -6.66
CA LEU A 502 -14.20 18.83 -6.82
C LEU A 502 -13.18 19.35 -5.78
N GLY A 503 -13.14 18.75 -4.58
CA GLY A 503 -12.27 19.20 -3.47
C GLY A 503 -10.80 19.43 -3.84
N PRO A 504 -10.12 18.50 -4.56
CA PRO A 504 -8.73 18.71 -4.98
C PRO A 504 -8.51 19.96 -5.84
N VAL A 505 -9.40 20.25 -6.80
CA VAL A 505 -9.26 21.43 -7.68
C VAL A 505 -9.59 22.71 -6.91
N LEU A 506 -10.61 22.68 -6.06
CA LEU A 506 -10.95 23.79 -5.17
C LEU A 506 -9.78 24.15 -4.25
N PHE A 507 -9.09 23.15 -3.70
CA PHE A 507 -7.90 23.36 -2.88
C PHE A 507 -6.75 23.99 -3.67
N ILE A 508 -6.49 23.53 -4.91
CA ILE A 508 -5.45 24.13 -5.75
C ILE A 508 -5.76 25.60 -6.03
N ILE A 509 -7.00 25.93 -6.41
CA ILE A 509 -7.43 27.31 -6.66
C ILE A 509 -7.21 28.16 -5.40
N PHE A 510 -7.51 27.61 -4.23
CA PHE A 510 -7.32 28.29 -2.96
C PHE A 510 -5.88 28.70 -2.70
N ILE A 511 -4.90 27.88 -3.07
CA ILE A 511 -3.46 28.16 -2.83
C ILE A 511 -2.73 28.74 -4.06
N ASN A 512 -3.44 29.02 -5.16
CA ASN A 512 -2.82 29.29 -6.45
C ASN A 512 -2.08 30.64 -6.53
N ASP A 513 -2.38 31.56 -5.61
CA ASP A 513 -1.73 32.86 -5.44
C ASP A 513 -0.45 32.80 -4.57
N LEU A 514 -0.16 31.64 -3.98
CA LEU A 514 0.99 31.44 -3.10
C LEU A 514 2.36 31.55 -3.81
N PRO A 515 2.53 31.12 -5.07
CA PRO A 515 3.76 31.39 -5.82
C PRO A 515 4.01 32.87 -6.10
N ASP A 516 2.95 33.67 -6.25
CA ASP A 516 3.02 35.07 -6.67
C ASP A 516 3.59 35.99 -5.57
N ILE A 517 3.62 35.52 -4.31
CA ILE A 517 4.11 36.30 -3.15
C ILE A 517 5.57 36.04 -2.80
N ILE A 518 6.21 35.01 -3.36
CA ILE A 518 7.58 34.63 -3.00
C ILE A 518 8.60 35.68 -3.48
N HIS A 519 9.71 35.87 -2.75
CA HIS A 519 10.74 36.83 -3.14
C HIS A 519 11.46 36.40 -4.43
N ASN A 520 11.82 37.38 -5.28
CA ASN A 520 12.57 37.12 -6.51
C ASN A 520 13.85 36.31 -6.24
N GLY A 521 14.08 35.30 -7.06
CA GLY A 521 15.22 34.37 -6.94
C GLY A 521 15.00 33.21 -5.95
N THR A 522 13.85 33.16 -5.26
CA THR A 522 13.43 31.97 -4.51
C THR A 522 12.46 31.17 -5.37
N GLU A 523 12.75 29.88 -5.55
CA GLU A 523 11.90 28.96 -6.31
C GLU A 523 10.90 28.26 -5.40
N ILE A 524 9.69 28.04 -5.91
CA ILE A 524 8.63 27.31 -5.21
C ILE A 524 8.14 26.13 -6.03
N ALA A 525 7.98 24.98 -5.37
CA ALA A 525 7.37 23.80 -5.95
C ALA A 525 6.21 23.32 -5.07
N LEU A 526 5.03 23.19 -5.68
CA LEU A 526 3.80 22.78 -5.01
C LEU A 526 3.37 21.40 -5.50
N PHE A 527 2.99 20.52 -4.58
CA PHE A 527 2.33 19.26 -4.88
C PHE A 527 1.15 19.12 -3.93
N ALA A 528 -0.01 19.65 -4.33
CA ALA A 528 -1.15 19.79 -3.43
C ALA A 528 -0.77 20.61 -2.18
N ASP A 529 -0.94 20.04 -0.98
CA ASP A 529 -0.60 20.65 0.30
C ASP A 529 0.90 20.63 0.59
N ASP A 530 1.66 19.70 -0.02
CA ASP A 530 3.12 19.66 0.13
C ASP A 530 3.75 20.85 -0.60
N THR A 531 4.34 21.76 0.17
CA THR A 531 4.99 22.97 -0.34
C THR A 531 6.48 22.94 -0.03
N LYS A 532 7.30 23.28 -1.02
CA LYS A 532 8.72 23.52 -0.80
C LYS A 532 9.17 24.78 -1.48
N ILE A 533 10.02 25.53 -0.80
CA ILE A 533 10.74 26.66 -1.39
C ILE A 533 12.23 26.42 -1.25
N HIS A 534 13.00 26.86 -2.24
CA HIS A 534 14.44 26.76 -2.19
C HIS A 534 15.11 27.96 -2.83
N ARG A 535 16.32 28.27 -2.35
CA ARG A 535 17.09 29.41 -2.82
C ARG A 535 18.57 29.10 -2.82
N HIS A 536 19.25 29.54 -3.87
CA HIS A 536 20.70 29.58 -3.94
C HIS A 536 21.27 30.61 -2.95
N ILE A 537 22.24 30.20 -2.14
CA ILE A 537 22.82 30.97 -1.03
C ILE A 537 24.30 31.26 -1.31
N ILE A 538 24.60 32.53 -1.56
CA ILE A 538 25.98 33.02 -1.71
C ILE A 538 26.39 33.79 -0.45
N SER A 539 25.46 34.54 0.13
CA SER A 539 25.68 35.43 1.28
C SER A 539 24.53 35.38 2.28
N THR A 540 24.71 35.97 3.46
CA THR A 540 23.65 36.11 4.46
C THR A 540 22.43 36.88 3.95
N ARG A 541 22.60 37.80 2.99
CA ARG A 541 21.50 38.51 2.33
C ARG A 541 20.56 37.58 1.57
N ASP A 542 21.07 36.46 1.05
CA ASP A 542 20.23 35.45 0.39
C ASP A 542 19.36 34.71 1.42
N CYS A 543 19.93 34.41 2.59
CA CYS A 543 19.18 33.84 3.72
C CYS A 543 18.09 34.82 4.20
N GLU A 544 18.40 36.11 4.33
CA GLU A 544 17.42 37.14 4.66
C GLU A 544 16.28 37.23 3.62
N SER A 545 16.61 37.08 2.32
CA SER A 545 15.61 37.06 1.24
C SER A 545 14.71 35.82 1.31
N LEU A 546 15.28 34.66 1.67
CA LEU A 546 14.52 33.43 1.92
C LEU A 546 13.64 33.57 3.17
N GLN A 547 14.15 34.16 4.25
CA GLN A 547 13.38 34.51 5.45
C GLN A 547 12.25 35.49 5.13
N HIS A 548 12.48 36.49 4.27
CA HIS A 548 11.42 37.40 3.85
C HIS A 548 10.30 36.68 3.08
N SER A 549 10.65 35.62 2.33
CA SER A 549 9.65 34.75 1.70
C SER A 549 8.81 34.01 2.75
N LEU A 550 9.43 33.50 3.83
CA LEU A 550 8.72 32.90 4.97
C LEU A 550 7.80 33.90 5.68
N VAL A 551 8.23 35.15 5.86
CA VAL A 551 7.38 36.20 6.45
C VAL A 551 6.15 36.46 5.58
N LYS A 552 6.32 36.58 4.25
CA LYS A 552 5.19 36.74 3.33
C LYS A 552 4.25 35.54 3.34
N LEU A 553 4.79 34.32 3.39
CA LEU A 553 4.00 33.09 3.51
C LEU A 553 3.20 33.05 4.81
N HIS A 554 3.81 33.47 5.92
CA HIS A 554 3.12 33.57 7.21
C HIS A 554 1.98 34.59 7.16
N LEU A 555 2.22 35.79 6.64
CA LEU A 555 1.18 36.82 6.47
C LEU A 555 0.05 36.35 5.55
N TRP A 556 0.39 35.67 4.45
CA TRP A 556 -0.60 35.05 3.56
C TRP A 556 -1.42 33.99 4.29
N SER A 557 -0.78 33.16 5.13
CA SER A 557 -1.46 32.11 5.89
C SER A 557 -2.49 32.68 6.87
N MET A 558 -2.16 33.81 7.53
CA MET A 558 -3.08 34.54 8.40
C MET A 558 -4.24 35.14 7.62
N LYS A 559 -3.95 35.76 6.46
CA LYS A 559 -4.99 36.37 5.62
C LYS A 559 -5.98 35.34 5.07
N ASN A 560 -5.51 34.14 4.74
CA ASN A 560 -6.32 33.10 4.12
C ASN A 560 -6.86 32.08 5.15
N ASN A 561 -6.68 32.28 6.45
CA ASN A 561 -7.06 31.32 7.50
C ASN A 561 -6.51 29.90 7.27
N LEU A 562 -5.37 29.76 6.60
CA LEU A 562 -4.75 28.47 6.26
C LEU A 562 -3.32 28.41 6.78
N PHE A 563 -3.18 28.03 8.05
CA PHE A 563 -1.92 28.08 8.79
C PHE A 563 -0.97 26.92 8.47
N PHE A 564 0.33 27.20 8.55
CA PHE A 564 1.37 26.18 8.51
C PHE A 564 1.55 25.51 9.88
N ASN A 565 1.99 24.26 9.87
CA ASN A 565 2.44 23.55 11.05
C ASN A 565 3.97 23.67 11.16
N ALA A 566 4.44 24.71 11.85
CA ALA A 566 5.87 24.99 11.98
C ALA A 566 6.66 23.83 12.60
N SER A 567 6.10 23.08 13.56
CA SER A 567 6.74 21.88 14.13
C SER A 567 7.06 20.76 13.12
N LYS A 568 6.38 20.73 11.97
CA LYS A 568 6.66 19.79 10.88
C LYS A 568 7.42 20.42 9.72
N CYS A 569 7.56 21.73 9.71
CA CYS A 569 8.34 22.44 8.72
C CYS A 569 9.84 22.23 9.02
N LYS A 570 10.65 22.08 7.96
CA LYS A 570 12.04 21.69 8.09
C LYS A 570 12.95 22.48 7.15
N VAL A 571 14.19 22.66 7.58
CA VAL A 571 15.26 23.26 6.79
C VAL A 571 16.30 22.20 6.45
N LEU A 572 16.70 22.15 5.19
CA LEU A 572 17.78 21.31 4.68
C LEU A 572 18.73 22.17 3.84
N THR A 573 20.03 22.14 4.16
CA THR A 573 21.05 22.72 3.29
C THR A 573 21.66 21.65 2.40
N VAL A 574 21.78 21.95 1.10
CA VAL A 574 22.46 21.12 0.12
C VAL A 574 23.69 21.87 -0.39
N THR A 575 24.89 21.35 -0.12
CA THR A 575 26.16 22.00 -0.51
C THR A 575 27.34 21.03 -0.50
N GLN A 576 28.42 21.39 -1.20
CA GLN A 576 29.75 20.77 -1.09
C GLN A 576 30.74 21.61 -0.27
N LYS A 577 30.33 22.81 0.19
CA LYS A 577 31.18 23.68 1.02
C LYS A 577 31.49 23.00 2.35
N LYS A 578 32.75 23.09 2.77
CA LYS A 578 33.19 22.62 4.11
C LYS A 578 32.57 23.44 5.25
N THR A 579 32.33 24.73 4.99
CA THR A 579 31.77 25.69 5.94
C THR A 579 30.55 26.36 5.28
N PRO A 580 29.35 25.76 5.39
CA PRO A 580 28.13 26.39 4.91
C PRO A 580 27.73 27.59 5.78
N ILE A 581 26.95 28.50 5.20
CA ILE A 581 26.30 29.58 5.92
C ILE A 581 25.13 28.97 6.69
N ILE A 582 25.15 29.08 8.01
CA ILE A 582 24.05 28.66 8.88
C ILE A 582 23.23 29.89 9.24
N TYR A 583 21.93 29.82 8.98
CA TYR A 583 20.98 30.90 9.27
C TYR A 583 19.79 30.36 10.04
N GLU A 584 19.26 31.15 10.98
CA GLU A 584 18.10 30.76 11.76
C GLU A 584 16.80 31.22 11.09
N TYR A 585 16.13 30.29 10.42
CA TYR A 585 14.84 30.56 9.78
C TYR A 585 13.68 30.43 10.77
N THR A 586 12.72 31.35 10.68
CA THR A 586 11.52 31.39 11.54
C THR A 586 10.24 31.50 10.71
N LEU A 587 9.18 30.86 11.19
CA LEU A 587 7.84 30.98 10.64
C LEU A 587 6.92 31.57 11.72
N GLY A 588 6.64 32.87 11.62
CA GLY A 588 6.07 33.62 12.73
C GLY A 588 7.07 33.72 13.88
N THR A 589 6.69 33.29 15.08
CA THR A 589 7.57 33.25 16.26
C THR A 589 8.31 31.93 16.44
N GLU A 590 7.99 30.90 15.65
CA GLU A 590 8.55 29.56 15.79
C GLU A 590 9.79 29.37 14.92
N LYS A 591 10.84 28.79 15.49
CA LYS A 591 12.07 28.43 14.77
C LYS A 591 11.87 27.14 13.99
N LEU A 592 12.35 27.11 12.75
CA LEU A 592 12.28 25.92 11.92
C LEU A 592 13.38 24.92 12.29
N THR A 593 13.05 23.63 12.24
CA THR A 593 13.99 22.57 12.62
C THR A 593 14.92 22.23 11.47
N TRP A 594 16.22 22.25 11.72
CA TRP A 594 17.26 21.81 10.80
C TRP A 594 17.35 20.29 10.74
N VAL A 595 17.47 19.72 9.55
CA VAL A 595 17.63 18.28 9.33
C VAL A 595 18.75 18.00 8.33
N ASP A 596 19.50 16.91 8.57
CA ASP A 596 20.54 16.45 7.63
C ASP A 596 19.96 15.69 6.43
N HIS A 597 18.72 15.24 6.56
CA HIS A 597 18.03 14.47 5.52
C HIS A 597 16.52 14.66 5.63
N GLU A 598 15.87 14.83 4.47
CA GLU A 598 14.42 14.81 4.36
C GLU A 598 13.97 13.84 3.26
N LYS A 599 12.85 13.14 3.51
CA LYS A 599 12.37 12.09 2.61
C LYS A 599 11.38 12.65 1.61
N ASP A 600 11.87 13.04 0.43
CA ASP A 600 11.03 13.29 -0.75
C ASP A 600 10.57 12.00 -1.45
N LEU A 601 11.43 10.97 -1.43
CA LEU A 601 11.18 9.66 -2.03
C LEU A 601 11.56 8.55 -1.05
N ASP A 602 10.64 7.64 -0.78
CA ASP A 602 10.93 6.47 0.05
C ASP A 602 11.93 5.52 -0.65
N MET A 603 12.57 4.66 0.14
CA MET A 603 13.57 3.71 -0.34
C MET A 603 13.02 2.82 -1.47
N ASN A 604 11.75 2.39 -1.36
CA ASN A 604 11.13 1.53 -2.36
C ASN A 604 10.97 2.24 -3.70
N THR A 605 10.59 3.52 -3.68
CA THR A 605 10.48 4.31 -4.93
C THR A 605 11.84 4.49 -5.57
N ARG A 606 12.89 4.87 -4.81
CA ARG A 606 14.25 4.99 -5.32
C ARG A 606 14.78 3.68 -5.91
N ARG A 607 14.57 2.55 -5.21
CA ARG A 607 14.90 1.22 -5.72
C ARG A 607 14.16 0.90 -7.02
N THR A 608 12.87 1.22 -7.08
CA THR A 608 12.04 0.97 -8.28
C THR A 608 12.52 1.79 -9.46
N LEU A 609 12.84 3.07 -9.27
CA LEU A 609 13.42 3.94 -10.31
C LEU A 609 14.74 3.38 -10.82
N TYR A 610 15.66 2.99 -9.93
CA TYR A 610 16.93 2.37 -10.36
C TYR A 610 16.71 1.09 -11.18
N LEU A 611 15.84 0.19 -10.70
CA LEU A 611 15.57 -1.08 -11.39
C LEU A 611 14.93 -0.89 -12.76
N SER A 612 14.03 0.09 -12.89
CA SER A 612 13.24 0.32 -14.11
C SER A 612 13.93 1.20 -15.15
N LEU A 613 14.72 2.18 -14.73
CA LEU A 613 15.32 3.18 -15.63
C LEU A 613 16.81 2.95 -15.91
N VAL A 614 17.56 2.44 -14.92
CA VAL A 614 19.03 2.32 -15.04
C VAL A 614 19.43 0.86 -15.25
N LYS A 615 19.06 -0.03 -14.31
CA LYS A 615 19.46 -1.44 -14.37
C LYS A 615 18.87 -2.15 -15.59
N SER A 616 17.68 -1.76 -16.02
CA SER A 616 17.05 -2.26 -17.25
C SER A 616 17.90 -1.97 -18.49
N GLN A 617 18.45 -0.76 -18.61
CA GLN A 617 19.33 -0.33 -19.70
C GLN A 617 20.70 -1.02 -19.62
N LEU A 618 21.31 -1.08 -18.43
CA LEU A 618 22.60 -1.76 -18.21
C LEU A 618 22.55 -3.26 -18.50
N LEU A 619 21.37 -3.87 -18.50
CA LEU A 619 21.16 -5.29 -18.76
C LEU A 619 20.36 -5.55 -20.05
N TYR A 620 20.21 -4.54 -20.92
CA TYR A 620 19.52 -4.67 -22.20
C TYR A 620 20.46 -5.30 -23.24
N ALA A 621 19.96 -6.25 -24.04
CA ALA A 621 20.71 -6.92 -25.13
C ALA A 621 22.10 -7.48 -24.74
N LEU A 622 22.23 -8.00 -23.53
CA LEU A 622 23.49 -8.52 -22.99
C LEU A 622 24.06 -9.69 -23.80
N GLU A 623 23.19 -10.45 -24.45
CA GLU A 623 23.59 -11.53 -25.34
C GLU A 623 24.53 -10.98 -26.43
N VAL A 624 24.26 -9.77 -26.93
CA VAL A 624 25.11 -9.08 -27.92
C VAL A 624 26.36 -8.46 -27.29
N TRP A 625 26.24 -7.82 -26.12
CA TRP A 625 27.36 -7.14 -25.46
C TRP A 625 27.54 -7.60 -24.01
N SER A 626 28.74 -8.07 -23.66
CA SER A 626 29.08 -8.39 -22.27
C SER A 626 30.59 -8.23 -22.02
N PRO A 627 31.02 -7.47 -21.00
CA PRO A 627 32.43 -7.19 -20.75
C PRO A 627 33.16 -8.32 -20.00
N VAL A 628 32.89 -9.59 -20.33
CA VAL A 628 33.39 -10.77 -19.57
C VAL A 628 34.90 -10.77 -19.45
N ASN A 629 35.62 -10.50 -20.55
CA ASN A 629 37.08 -10.49 -20.60
C ASN A 629 37.70 -9.09 -20.42
N ASN A 630 36.88 -8.05 -20.18
CA ASN A 630 37.35 -6.68 -19.96
C ASN A 630 37.04 -6.25 -18.52
N VAL A 631 37.99 -6.51 -17.61
CA VAL A 631 37.86 -6.22 -16.18
C VAL A 631 37.62 -4.73 -15.92
N GLN A 632 38.27 -3.85 -16.69
CA GLN A 632 38.13 -2.41 -16.52
C GLN A 632 36.72 -1.93 -16.86
N LEU A 633 36.17 -2.37 -17.99
CA LEU A 633 34.81 -2.05 -18.39
C LEU A 633 33.79 -2.68 -17.42
N SER A 634 34.02 -3.92 -16.99
CA SER A 634 33.22 -4.57 -15.95
C SER A 634 33.18 -3.74 -14.65
N ARG A 635 34.33 -3.21 -14.21
CA ARG A 635 34.43 -2.31 -13.04
C ARG A 635 33.66 -1.01 -13.25
N GLN A 636 33.75 -0.41 -14.44
CA GLN A 636 33.01 0.81 -14.76
C GLN A 636 31.49 0.60 -14.73
N VAL A 637 30.99 -0.51 -15.28
CA VAL A 637 29.56 -0.85 -15.23
C VAL A 637 29.11 -1.12 -13.79
N GLU A 638 29.89 -1.86 -13.00
CA GLU A 638 29.56 -2.15 -11.59
C GLU A 638 29.55 -0.88 -10.73
N LYS A 639 30.42 0.11 -11.01
CA LYS A 639 30.43 1.42 -10.33
C LYS A 639 29.08 2.14 -10.41
N VAL A 640 28.32 1.96 -11.50
CA VAL A 640 26.97 2.53 -11.63
C VAL A 640 26.02 1.94 -10.58
N GLN A 641 26.00 0.60 -10.41
CA GLN A 641 25.21 -0.03 -9.35
C GLN A 641 25.72 0.34 -7.96
N ARG A 642 27.06 0.41 -7.74
CA ARG A 642 27.63 0.87 -6.47
C ARG A 642 27.14 2.27 -6.09
N ARG A 643 27.13 3.22 -7.03
CA ARG A 643 26.62 4.57 -6.79
C ARG A 643 25.12 4.56 -6.52
N ALA A 644 24.36 3.81 -7.32
CA ALA A 644 22.92 3.69 -7.16
C ALA A 644 22.52 3.11 -5.80
N THR A 645 23.20 2.06 -5.32
CA THR A 645 22.85 1.46 -4.03
C THR A 645 23.19 2.37 -2.84
N LYS A 646 24.19 3.27 -2.95
CA LYS A 646 24.40 4.36 -1.95
C LYS A 646 23.23 5.32 -1.97
N TRP A 647 22.79 5.71 -3.17
CA TRP A 647 21.66 6.61 -3.37
C TRP A 647 20.31 5.99 -2.95
N ILE A 648 20.10 4.68 -3.06
CA ILE A 648 18.86 4.03 -2.61
C ILE A 648 18.79 3.96 -1.08
N LEU A 649 19.91 3.68 -0.40
CA LEU A 649 19.95 3.53 1.05
C LEU A 649 20.21 4.83 1.81
N MET A 650 20.69 5.89 1.14
CA MET A 650 21.29 7.09 1.77
C MET A 650 22.41 6.77 2.76
N ASN A 651 23.04 5.61 2.64
CA ASN A 651 24.15 5.22 3.50
C ASN A 651 25.41 5.08 2.63
N ARG A 652 26.38 5.97 2.86
CA ARG A 652 27.64 6.00 2.10
C ARG A 652 28.74 5.11 2.69
N GLU A 653 28.61 4.78 3.97
CA GLU A 653 29.58 4.03 4.77
C GLU A 653 29.39 2.52 4.63
N MET A 654 28.13 2.07 4.48
CA MET A 654 27.81 0.65 4.37
C MET A 654 28.57 -0.02 3.19
N PRO A 655 29.31 -1.12 3.44
CA PRO A 655 30.02 -1.87 2.42
C PRO A 655 29.11 -2.30 1.26
N TYR A 656 29.66 -2.40 0.04
CA TYR A 656 28.84 -2.69 -1.15
C TYR A 656 28.07 -4.01 -1.04
N LYS A 657 28.69 -5.05 -0.48
CA LYS A 657 28.09 -6.36 -0.25
C LYS A 657 26.86 -6.30 0.65
N GLU A 658 26.95 -5.60 1.79
CA GLU A 658 25.83 -5.40 2.70
C GLU A 658 24.69 -4.60 2.07
N ARG A 659 25.03 -3.60 1.25
CA ARG A 659 24.04 -2.82 0.49
C ARG A 659 23.29 -3.69 -0.52
N LEU A 660 23.96 -4.63 -1.18
CA LEU A 660 23.33 -5.60 -2.09
C LEU A 660 22.35 -6.51 -1.34
N SER A 661 22.76 -7.06 -0.19
CA SER A 661 21.90 -7.89 0.66
C SER A 661 20.68 -7.13 1.16
N SER A 662 20.87 -5.92 1.66
CA SER A 662 19.79 -5.04 2.16
C SER A 662 18.77 -4.70 1.08
N LEU A 663 19.21 -4.56 -0.18
CA LEU A 663 18.35 -4.22 -1.32
C LEU A 663 17.84 -5.45 -2.08
N ASN A 664 18.22 -6.65 -1.67
CA ASN A 664 17.96 -7.90 -2.38
C ASN A 664 18.35 -7.78 -3.88
N LEU A 665 19.60 -7.38 -4.12
CA LEU A 665 20.20 -7.22 -5.43
C LEU A 665 21.40 -8.16 -5.57
N LEU A 666 21.61 -8.68 -6.78
CA LEU A 666 22.86 -9.35 -7.14
C LEU A 666 23.85 -8.32 -7.71
N PRO A 667 25.16 -8.59 -7.64
CA PRO A 667 26.16 -7.91 -8.46
C PRO A 667 25.76 -7.92 -9.93
N LEU A 668 26.06 -6.87 -10.71
CA LEU A 668 25.66 -6.85 -12.12
C LEU A 668 26.33 -7.97 -12.91
N SER A 669 27.53 -8.39 -12.52
CA SER A 669 28.21 -9.54 -13.13
C SER A 669 27.38 -10.83 -13.06
N TYR A 670 26.85 -11.17 -11.88
CA TYR A 670 25.99 -12.34 -11.69
C TYR A 670 24.63 -12.19 -12.37
N ASP A 671 24.06 -10.98 -12.39
CA ASP A 671 22.82 -10.73 -13.15
C ASP A 671 23.00 -10.94 -14.66
N ARG A 672 24.20 -10.62 -15.20
CA ARG A 672 24.53 -10.89 -16.61
C ARG A 672 24.62 -12.38 -16.89
N GLU A 673 25.39 -13.14 -16.10
CA GLU A 673 25.49 -14.59 -16.28
C GLU A 673 24.14 -15.30 -16.13
N MET A 674 23.34 -14.90 -15.13
CA MET A 674 22.00 -15.43 -14.93
C MET A 674 21.11 -15.18 -16.16
N LYS A 675 21.22 -14.01 -16.80
CA LYS A 675 20.48 -13.71 -18.03
C LYS A 675 20.97 -14.53 -19.22
N ASP A 676 22.28 -14.62 -19.43
CA ASP A 676 22.88 -15.45 -20.47
C ASP A 676 22.42 -16.92 -20.32
N LEU A 677 22.51 -17.50 -19.13
CA LEU A 677 22.02 -18.85 -18.84
C LEU A 677 20.51 -19.00 -19.09
N THR A 678 19.71 -18.02 -18.69
CA THR A 678 18.25 -18.05 -18.91
C THR A 678 17.91 -17.99 -20.40
N PHE A 679 18.67 -17.22 -21.19
CA PHE A 679 18.51 -17.17 -22.65
C PHE A 679 18.89 -18.52 -23.26
N PHE A 680 20.04 -19.08 -22.88
CA PHE A 680 20.50 -20.38 -23.37
C PHE A 680 19.49 -21.49 -23.10
N TYR A 681 18.99 -21.58 -21.86
CA TYR A 681 17.96 -22.53 -21.48
C TYR A 681 16.69 -22.39 -22.34
N LYS A 682 16.26 -21.15 -22.61
CA LYS A 682 15.09 -20.91 -23.47
C LYS A 682 15.33 -21.39 -24.90
N ALA A 683 16.53 -21.15 -25.46
CA ALA A 683 16.88 -21.61 -26.80
C ALA A 683 16.93 -23.14 -26.85
N LEU A 684 17.54 -23.77 -25.84
CA LEU A 684 17.71 -25.22 -25.74
C LEU A 684 16.39 -25.97 -25.72
N PHE A 685 15.42 -25.49 -24.94
CA PHE A 685 14.11 -26.13 -24.79
C PHE A 685 13.02 -25.51 -25.69
N GLY A 686 13.39 -24.78 -26.74
CA GLY A 686 12.46 -24.30 -27.77
C GLY A 686 11.49 -23.18 -27.34
N PHE A 687 11.77 -22.49 -26.23
CA PHE A 687 10.99 -21.32 -25.80
C PHE A 687 11.30 -20.05 -26.61
N ILE A 688 12.40 -20.04 -27.36
CA ILE A 688 12.75 -19.03 -28.35
C ILE A 688 13.20 -19.73 -29.63
N ASN A 689 12.85 -19.16 -30.79
CA ASN A 689 13.15 -19.75 -32.08
C ASN A 689 14.61 -19.44 -32.49
N VAL A 690 15.55 -20.18 -31.89
CA VAL A 690 16.98 -20.12 -32.19
C VAL A 690 17.48 -21.53 -32.41
N ASN A 691 18.03 -21.81 -33.59
CA ASN A 691 18.61 -23.11 -33.89
C ASN A 691 20.02 -23.21 -33.32
N LEU A 692 20.15 -23.72 -32.09
CA LEU A 692 21.42 -23.79 -31.36
C LEU A 692 22.47 -24.69 -32.04
N SER A 693 22.07 -25.71 -32.80
CA SER A 693 23.02 -26.64 -33.44
C SER A 693 23.92 -25.97 -34.48
N ASN A 694 23.54 -24.79 -34.97
CA ASN A 694 24.36 -23.98 -35.88
C ASN A 694 25.49 -23.23 -35.16
N TYR A 695 25.42 -23.11 -33.83
CA TYR A 695 26.29 -22.20 -33.06
C TYR A 695 27.05 -22.87 -31.93
N VAL A 696 26.53 -23.97 -31.36
CA VAL A 696 27.18 -24.72 -30.28
C VAL A 696 27.11 -26.22 -30.55
N SER A 697 28.13 -26.94 -30.07
CA SER A 697 28.22 -28.41 -30.17
C SER A 697 28.19 -29.04 -28.79
N PHE A 698 27.54 -30.19 -28.65
CA PHE A 698 27.51 -30.99 -27.42
C PHE A 698 28.58 -32.08 -27.46
N VAL A 699 29.12 -32.44 -26.30
CA VAL A 699 30.11 -33.52 -26.19
C VAL A 699 29.42 -34.85 -26.47
N SER A 700 29.85 -35.56 -27.52
CA SER A 700 29.41 -36.92 -27.81
C SER A 700 29.95 -37.88 -26.74
N HIS A 701 29.15 -38.86 -26.33
CA HIS A 701 29.50 -39.83 -25.27
C HIS A 701 30.81 -40.59 -25.56
N GLY A 702 31.92 -40.04 -25.09
CA GLY A 702 33.25 -40.63 -25.06
C GLY A 702 33.81 -40.53 -23.66
N ARG A 703 34.20 -41.67 -23.07
CA ARG A 703 34.69 -41.88 -21.70
C ARG A 703 35.44 -40.67 -21.12
N THR A 704 34.81 -39.96 -20.20
CA THR A 704 35.49 -39.05 -19.25
C THR A 704 35.06 -39.40 -17.82
N ARG A 705 36.02 -39.40 -16.88
CA ARG A 705 35.90 -39.92 -15.50
C ARG A 705 35.13 -38.97 -14.55
N LEU A 706 33.95 -38.48 -14.94
CA LEU A 706 33.12 -37.63 -14.07
C LEU A 706 31.69 -38.19 -14.02
N SER A 707 31.22 -38.54 -12.82
CA SER A 707 30.05 -39.38 -12.56
C SER A 707 28.68 -38.69 -12.66
N LEU A 708 28.53 -37.69 -13.52
CA LEU A 708 27.23 -37.08 -13.84
C LEU A 708 27.16 -36.89 -15.36
N SER A 709 26.56 -37.87 -16.04
CA SER A 709 26.26 -37.84 -17.47
C SER A 709 25.11 -36.87 -17.74
N SER A 710 25.41 -35.57 -17.78
CA SER A 710 24.48 -34.58 -18.32
C SER A 710 24.62 -34.57 -19.84
N GLU A 711 23.54 -34.89 -20.58
CA GLU A 711 23.48 -34.76 -22.06
C GLU A 711 23.70 -33.32 -22.57
N TYR A 712 23.78 -32.35 -21.65
CA TYR A 712 23.85 -30.91 -21.93
C TYR A 712 25.23 -30.30 -21.67
N ILE A 713 26.30 -31.09 -21.77
CA ILE A 713 27.68 -30.58 -21.70
C ILE A 713 28.11 -30.10 -23.09
N LEU A 714 28.49 -28.83 -23.17
CA LEU A 714 28.94 -28.15 -24.38
C LEU A 714 30.44 -28.36 -24.62
N GLN A 715 30.82 -28.51 -25.89
CA GLN A 715 32.21 -28.60 -26.31
C GLN A 715 32.89 -27.21 -26.26
N ASN A 716 34.11 -27.16 -25.72
CA ASN A 716 34.88 -25.92 -25.68
C ASN A 716 35.27 -25.47 -27.10
N PRO A 717 34.96 -24.23 -27.51
CA PRO A 717 35.28 -23.73 -28.83
C PRO A 717 36.76 -23.36 -28.96
N LEU A 718 37.36 -23.60 -30.12
CA LEU A 718 38.69 -23.09 -30.45
C LEU A 718 38.57 -21.63 -30.92
N CYS A 719 38.95 -20.68 -30.06
CA CYS A 719 38.91 -19.25 -30.37
C CYS A 719 40.30 -18.69 -30.63
N LYS A 720 40.50 -18.03 -31.79
CA LYS A 720 41.76 -17.33 -32.12
C LYS A 720 41.81 -15.87 -31.63
N THR A 721 40.65 -15.25 -31.39
CA THR A 721 40.56 -13.85 -30.94
C THR A 721 39.73 -13.74 -29.66
N THR A 722 40.11 -12.78 -28.81
CA THR A 722 39.38 -12.48 -27.55
C THR A 722 37.96 -11.99 -27.82
N THR A 723 37.74 -11.26 -28.91
CA THR A 723 36.41 -10.82 -29.36
C THR A 723 35.49 -12.00 -29.65
N PHE A 724 35.97 -12.98 -30.42
CA PHE A 724 35.18 -14.18 -30.72
C PHE A 724 34.96 -15.04 -29.47
N GLN A 725 35.98 -15.20 -28.63
CA GLN A 725 35.85 -15.87 -27.33
C GLN A 725 34.80 -15.22 -26.43
N SER A 726 34.68 -13.89 -26.48
CA SER A 726 33.71 -13.11 -25.67
C SER A 726 32.29 -13.08 -26.26
N SER A 727 32.09 -13.58 -27.49
CA SER A 727 30.77 -13.66 -28.11
C SER A 727 29.86 -14.64 -27.36
N TYR A 728 28.55 -14.44 -27.47
CA TYR A 728 27.54 -15.16 -26.68
C TYR A 728 27.74 -16.69 -26.67
N TYR A 729 27.75 -17.31 -27.84
CA TYR A 729 27.79 -18.76 -27.99
C TYR A 729 29.10 -19.39 -27.51
N ASN A 730 30.18 -18.61 -27.44
CA ASN A 730 31.46 -19.09 -26.92
C ASN A 730 31.59 -18.88 -25.40
N ARG A 731 31.18 -17.72 -24.88
CA ARG A 731 31.29 -17.42 -23.44
C ARG A 731 30.32 -18.23 -22.59
N ILE A 732 29.17 -18.62 -23.15
CA ILE A 732 28.15 -19.39 -22.42
C ILE A 732 28.62 -20.79 -22.07
N VAL A 733 29.55 -21.36 -22.84
CA VAL A 733 30.00 -22.76 -22.72
C VAL A 733 30.51 -23.07 -21.31
N ASN A 734 31.45 -22.27 -20.80
CA ASN A 734 32.04 -22.52 -19.48
C ASN A 734 31.01 -22.41 -18.35
N ILE A 735 30.22 -21.34 -18.36
CA ILE A 735 29.24 -21.07 -17.30
C ILE A 735 28.12 -22.12 -17.34
N CYS A 736 27.65 -22.49 -18.53
CA CYS A 736 26.65 -23.54 -18.71
C CYS A 736 27.19 -24.88 -18.23
N ASN A 737 28.41 -25.27 -18.61
CA ASN A 737 29.03 -26.52 -18.17
C ASN A 737 29.17 -26.59 -16.65
N THR A 738 29.57 -25.50 -15.98
CA THR A 738 29.61 -25.43 -14.51
C THR A 738 28.24 -25.65 -13.88
N VAL A 739 27.18 -25.09 -14.46
CA VAL A 739 25.81 -25.32 -13.97
C VAL A 739 25.34 -26.75 -14.25
N SER A 740 25.59 -27.27 -15.44
CA SER A 740 25.21 -28.63 -15.88
C SER A 740 25.91 -29.74 -15.08
N GLN A 741 27.08 -29.45 -14.49
CA GLN A 741 27.77 -30.37 -13.57
C GLN A 741 27.05 -30.52 -12.22
N GLU A 742 26.29 -29.51 -11.79
CA GLU A 742 25.60 -29.52 -10.50
C GLU A 742 24.13 -29.90 -10.61
N VAL A 743 23.49 -29.59 -11.75
CA VAL A 743 22.07 -29.87 -11.97
C VAL A 743 21.80 -30.18 -13.44
N SER A 744 20.96 -31.17 -13.70
CA SER A 744 20.50 -31.44 -15.06
C SER A 744 19.53 -30.35 -15.53
N LEU A 745 19.77 -29.76 -16.70
CA LEU A 745 18.99 -28.63 -17.20
C LEU A 745 17.53 -29.01 -17.52
N ASP A 746 17.26 -30.26 -17.88
CA ASP A 746 15.91 -30.79 -18.14
C ASP A 746 15.05 -30.98 -16.88
N SER A 747 15.65 -30.98 -15.69
CA SER A 747 14.94 -31.09 -14.41
C SER A 747 13.99 -29.91 -14.14
N PHE A 748 14.16 -28.80 -14.86
CA PHE A 748 13.32 -27.63 -14.75
C PHE A 748 12.20 -27.65 -15.81
N SER A 749 10.94 -27.60 -15.37
CA SER A 749 9.78 -27.60 -16.28
C SER A 749 9.54 -26.27 -17.01
N ARG A 750 10.07 -25.15 -16.51
CA ARG A 750 9.82 -23.79 -17.05
C ARG A 750 11.06 -22.88 -16.90
N PRO A 751 11.25 -21.89 -17.78
CA PRO A 751 12.32 -20.89 -17.63
C PRO A 751 12.27 -20.14 -16.29
N SER A 752 11.08 -19.96 -15.72
CA SER A 752 10.92 -19.30 -14.42
C SER A 752 11.47 -20.12 -13.25
N SER A 753 11.36 -21.46 -13.28
CA SER A 753 11.92 -22.31 -12.23
C SER A 753 13.44 -22.36 -12.32
N PHE A 754 13.99 -22.45 -13.53
CA PHE A 754 15.44 -22.36 -13.74
C PHE A 754 16.01 -21.02 -13.28
N LYS A 755 15.36 -19.91 -13.64
CA LYS A 755 15.74 -18.57 -13.16
C LYS A 755 15.68 -18.45 -11.62
N CYS A 756 14.70 -19.09 -10.97
CA CYS A 756 14.59 -19.09 -9.51
C CYS A 756 15.77 -19.83 -8.85
N TYR A 757 16.12 -21.00 -9.40
CA TYR A 757 17.29 -21.78 -8.98
C TYR A 757 18.59 -20.95 -9.11
N LEU A 758 18.83 -20.36 -10.28
CA LEU A 758 20.01 -19.51 -10.51
C LEU A 758 20.05 -18.35 -9.51
N LYS A 759 18.93 -17.66 -9.31
CA LYS A 759 18.88 -16.54 -8.35
C LYS A 759 19.26 -16.98 -6.94
N GLN A 760 18.76 -18.13 -6.47
CA GLN A 760 19.11 -18.67 -5.16
C GLN A 760 20.60 -19.03 -5.08
N LYS A 761 21.13 -19.71 -6.11
CA LYS A 761 22.55 -20.06 -6.21
C LYS A 761 23.46 -18.84 -6.14
N TYR A 762 23.23 -17.84 -7.00
CA TYR A 762 24.03 -16.61 -7.00
C TYR A 762 23.86 -15.82 -5.70
N SER A 763 22.68 -15.82 -5.07
CA SER A 763 22.48 -15.18 -3.77
C SER A 763 23.31 -15.87 -2.67
N ASN A 764 23.36 -17.20 -2.67
CA ASN A 764 24.18 -17.96 -1.73
C ASN A 764 25.68 -17.69 -1.92
N LEU A 765 26.16 -17.57 -3.16
CA LEU A 765 27.56 -17.20 -3.45
C LEU A 765 27.92 -15.82 -2.88
N VAL A 766 26.98 -14.86 -2.94
CA VAL A 766 27.16 -13.55 -2.32
C VAL A 766 27.18 -13.65 -0.79
N MET A 767 26.29 -14.44 -0.19
CA MET A 767 26.20 -14.56 1.28
C MET A 767 27.38 -15.33 1.89
N ASN A 768 27.83 -16.42 1.26
CA ASN A 768 28.91 -17.29 1.78
C ASN A 768 30.33 -16.74 1.55
N SER A 769 30.47 -15.44 1.30
CA SER A 769 31.77 -14.76 1.12
C SER A 769 32.66 -15.28 -0.01
N ILE A 770 32.08 -16.00 -0.98
CA ILE A 770 32.77 -16.36 -2.21
C ILE A 770 32.89 -15.13 -3.14
N TYR A 771 31.86 -14.27 -3.13
CA TYR A 771 31.91 -12.99 -3.82
C TYR A 771 32.63 -11.92 -3.00
N ASP A 772 33.63 -11.30 -3.61
CA ASP A 772 34.32 -10.12 -3.12
C ASP A 772 34.18 -8.98 -4.14
N ALA A 773 33.75 -7.83 -3.63
CA ALA A 773 33.53 -6.65 -4.46
C ALA A 773 34.84 -6.17 -5.12
N ASP A 774 35.99 -6.30 -4.47
CA ASP A 774 37.24 -5.70 -4.94
C ASP A 774 38.16 -6.70 -5.64
N VAL A 775 37.87 -8.00 -5.51
CA VAL A 775 38.54 -9.09 -6.24
C VAL A 775 37.73 -9.50 -7.47
N SER A 776 38.13 -9.03 -8.66
CA SER A 776 37.41 -9.27 -9.93
C SER A 776 37.28 -10.75 -10.30
N CYS A 777 38.14 -11.62 -9.76
CA CYS A 777 38.09 -13.06 -10.00
C CYS A 777 36.91 -13.76 -9.33
N THR A 778 36.24 -13.10 -8.39
CA THR A 778 35.03 -13.62 -7.74
C THR A 778 33.74 -13.23 -8.47
N TRP A 779 33.85 -12.41 -9.54
CA TRP A 779 32.70 -11.82 -10.22
C TRP A 779 32.02 -12.78 -11.22
N SER A 780 32.59 -13.95 -11.45
CA SER A 780 32.06 -14.98 -12.33
C SER A 780 31.88 -16.31 -11.59
N LEU A 781 30.91 -17.12 -12.05
CA LEU A 781 30.73 -18.48 -11.56
C LEU A 781 31.91 -19.40 -11.91
N THR A 782 32.58 -19.14 -13.04
CA THR A 782 33.70 -19.95 -13.53
C THR A 782 34.98 -19.52 -12.83
N ARG A 783 35.50 -20.35 -11.92
CA ARG A 783 36.64 -20.08 -11.03
C ARG A 783 38.03 -20.05 -11.70
N ASP A 784 38.12 -19.93 -13.01
CA ASP A 784 39.40 -19.94 -13.72
C ASP A 784 40.06 -18.55 -13.70
N CYS A 785 40.60 -18.18 -12.54
CA CYS A 785 41.48 -17.02 -12.41
C CYS A 785 42.90 -17.47 -12.03
N PRO A 786 43.95 -16.86 -12.63
CA PRO A 786 45.35 -17.18 -12.31
C PRO A 786 45.68 -17.11 -10.81
N CYS A 787 45.00 -16.26 -10.03
CA CYS A 787 45.26 -16.10 -8.59
C CYS A 787 44.81 -17.28 -7.70
N HIS A 788 44.10 -18.27 -8.26
CA HIS A 788 43.73 -19.51 -7.55
C HIS A 788 44.50 -20.73 -8.07
N ARG A 789 45.46 -20.54 -8.99
CA ARG A 789 46.35 -21.60 -9.51
C ARG A 789 47.74 -21.58 -8.85
N SER A 790 47.95 -20.70 -7.87
CA SER A 790 49.19 -20.54 -7.11
C SER A 790 49.09 -21.19 -5.74
#